data_AF-A0AAW0XIU9-F1
#
_entry.id   AF-A0AAW0XIU9-F1
#
_cell.length_a   1.000
_cell.length_b   1.000
_cell.length_c   1.000
_cell.angle_alpha   90.00
_cell.angle_beta   90.00
_cell.angle_gamma   90.00
#
_symmetry.space_group_name_H-M   'P 1'
#
loop_
_entity.id
_entity.type
_entity.pdbx_description
1 polymer ?
#
loop_
_entity_poly.entity_id
_entity_poly.type
_entity_poly.pdbx_seq_one_letter_code
_entity_poly.pdbx_strand_id
1 'polypeptide(L)'
;EGRRKLDGLYQEVKKKLEDEQNKRTRDIVSAQHAHDKLNSLEKQLKEVQDKLKVESDNSTRLRKQNAELTVINQRKETSVTEYMEKVSAVQSVRDTLERDLVNLQTQLDQERAHKNHQVDLLSQADAKIQALQSKLDSAFERETIARKEAENVSERLVQLEKDRNSLELELRGMTSRYEQEARALREANNAAPTHNHQSSAQALAALQERLNAEKQKRQQAEASSQEKERQNSMLSVDYRQLQQQLHKLEGEHRQECEKVKVLQKQLETETEKRSSIVAELQAQASEVALLRTREKQLARDLEEAKEARSSIEEELHKLKTQKSVDDMQMRELQDTLEAEQYFSTLYKTQVRELREEADDKCRQAMELEEERTSLTQQLQLAVGRADSEALARSIAEETVAELEKEKTVKELEISDLVSRHTADITEKDSALSAVKEREQELSRSVESLKQEKEALNAQVQSLEEENKKVTNDRKGELEKLSKQLKQEQLLKMQAVNKLAEIMARKENLPASRKPKASANDLRRKEKECRKLQQELTMERDKFSQMVSKYQKEVQDLQALLYEESQSRVRLQMEADSKDSEIESLTCKLANINSETASLSSGADNDIDELESRLEGWLSIPNKQNIKRHGWRRQYVVVSSRKIIFYNSENDKQNSDPVLILDLTKLFHVRSVTQGDVIRAEAKDIPRIFQLLYAGEGESRKPGDTPGPLALHEGAGPDKAGTLVHKGHEFLAISFHMPTNCEVCQRHLWHMFKPPPALECRRCRLKIHRDHLERKEDLVAPCKISYDLNTAKELLLLAPTVESQQNWVSRLSKKIQKSGYKANNAGGPDGAKVSPRM
;
A
#
# COMPACT_ATOMS: atom_id res chain seq x y z
N GLU A 1 -89.53 98.84 22.89
CA GLU A 1 -88.70 98.29 21.79
C GLU A 1 -87.45 97.52 22.23
N GLY A 2 -86.71 97.95 23.25
CA GLY A 2 -85.47 97.27 23.68
C GLY A 2 -85.62 95.78 24.05
N ARG A 3 -86.73 95.40 24.70
CA ARG A 3 -87.00 94.00 25.11
C ARG A 3 -87.13 93.02 23.94
N ARG A 4 -87.79 93.43 22.85
CA ARG A 4 -87.92 92.60 21.62
C ARG A 4 -86.58 92.42 20.90
N LYS A 5 -85.70 93.43 20.92
CA LYS A 5 -84.34 93.32 20.36
C LYS A 5 -83.46 92.39 21.20
N LEU A 6 -83.58 92.46 22.53
CA LEU A 6 -82.87 91.54 23.44
C LEU A 6 -83.36 90.10 23.29
N ASP A 7 -84.67 89.87 23.19
CA ASP A 7 -85.23 88.54 22.93
C ASP A 7 -84.78 88.01 21.56
N GLY A 8 -84.75 88.85 20.51
CA GLY A 8 -84.21 88.47 19.20
C GLY A 8 -82.74 88.05 19.26
N LEU A 9 -81.90 88.82 19.95
CA LEU A 9 -80.49 88.48 20.18
C LEU A 9 -80.33 87.22 21.03
N TYR A 10 -81.18 87.03 22.05
CA TYR A 10 -81.18 85.83 22.89
C TYR A 10 -81.55 84.58 22.09
N GLN A 11 -82.60 84.63 21.26
CA GLN A 11 -82.97 83.55 20.34
C GLN A 11 -81.85 83.26 19.34
N GLU A 12 -81.17 84.29 18.83
CA GLU A 12 -80.05 84.13 17.87
C GLU A 12 -78.82 83.49 18.52
N VAL A 13 -78.44 83.93 19.73
CA VAL A 13 -77.35 83.34 20.51
C VAL A 13 -77.69 81.90 20.93
N LYS A 14 -78.95 81.65 21.33
CA LYS A 14 -79.43 80.30 21.64
C LYS A 14 -79.35 79.38 20.42
N LYS A 15 -79.80 79.84 19.25
CA LYS A 15 -79.70 79.08 18.00
C LYS A 15 -78.24 78.82 17.61
N LYS A 16 -77.37 79.83 17.71
CA LYS A 16 -75.91 79.67 17.48
C LYS A 16 -75.28 78.65 18.45
N LEU A 17 -75.70 78.64 19.71
CA LEU A 17 -75.25 77.66 20.70
C LEU A 17 -75.73 76.24 20.37
N GLU A 18 -76.99 76.08 19.98
CA GLU A 18 -77.56 74.79 19.53
C GLU A 18 -76.87 74.29 18.25
N ASP A 19 -76.62 75.16 17.28
CA ASP A 19 -75.90 74.83 16.04
C ASP A 19 -74.44 74.42 16.32
N GLU A 20 -73.75 75.11 17.23
CA GLU A 20 -72.39 74.73 17.67
C GLU A 20 -72.39 73.42 18.49
N GLN A 21 -73.39 73.16 19.33
CA GLN A 21 -73.53 71.88 20.01
C GLN A 21 -73.79 70.73 19.03
N ASN A 22 -74.65 70.94 18.03
CA ASN A 22 -74.93 69.97 16.98
C ASN A 22 -73.71 69.72 16.07
N LYS A 23 -72.90 70.76 15.82
CA LYS A 23 -71.64 70.63 15.09
C LYS A 23 -70.60 69.85 15.89
N ARG A 24 -70.40 70.19 17.17
CA ARG A 24 -69.52 69.43 18.08
C ARG A 24 -69.93 67.97 18.20
N THR A 25 -71.23 67.68 18.27
CA THR A 25 -71.73 66.30 18.34
C THR A 25 -71.42 65.54 17.05
N ARG A 26 -71.61 66.17 15.88
CA ARG A 26 -71.23 65.58 14.58
C ARG A 26 -69.72 65.35 14.47
N ASP A 27 -68.91 66.30 14.92
CA ASP A 27 -67.46 66.19 14.90
C ASP A 27 -66.97 65.06 15.85
N ILE A 28 -67.58 64.92 17.03
CA ILE A 28 -67.31 63.81 17.97
C ILE A 28 -67.67 62.46 17.35
N VAL A 29 -68.86 62.34 16.75
CA VAL A 29 -69.30 61.10 16.08
C VAL A 29 -68.40 60.77 14.88
N SER A 30 -67.98 61.77 14.10
CA SER A 30 -67.04 61.58 12.99
C SER A 30 -65.66 61.14 13.48
N ALA A 31 -65.16 61.74 14.57
CA ALA A 31 -63.91 61.35 15.20
C ALA A 31 -63.97 59.93 15.78
N GLN A 32 -65.10 59.55 16.41
CA GLN A 32 -65.34 58.17 16.87
C GLN A 32 -65.35 57.18 15.70
N HIS A 33 -66.04 57.49 14.60
CA HIS A 33 -66.05 56.63 13.42
C HIS A 33 -64.66 56.48 12.80
N ALA A 34 -63.87 57.56 12.74
CA ALA A 34 -62.49 57.51 12.27
C ALA A 34 -61.60 56.68 13.22
N HIS A 35 -61.82 56.78 14.54
CA HIS A 35 -61.11 55.98 15.54
C HIS A 35 -61.46 54.50 15.44
N ASP A 36 -62.73 54.13 15.30
CA ASP A 36 -63.17 52.74 15.11
C ASP A 36 -62.60 52.14 13.82
N LYS A 37 -62.55 52.94 12.76
CA LYS A 37 -61.93 52.55 11.49
C LYS A 37 -60.43 52.34 11.63
N LEU A 38 -59.73 53.21 12.36
CA LEU A 38 -58.31 53.05 12.70
C LEU A 38 -58.08 51.75 13.48
N ASN A 39 -58.86 51.51 14.55
CA ASN A 39 -58.75 50.30 15.36
C ASN A 39 -59.01 49.02 14.53
N SER A 40 -59.98 49.04 13.61
CA SER A 40 -60.24 47.94 12.68
C SER A 40 -59.06 47.68 11.74
N LEU A 41 -58.48 48.74 11.16
CA LEU A 41 -57.31 48.65 10.29
C LEU A 41 -56.07 48.16 11.05
N GLU A 42 -55.84 48.62 12.29
CA GLU A 42 -54.76 48.12 13.14
C GLU A 42 -54.90 46.62 13.44
N LYS A 43 -56.14 46.16 13.70
CA LYS A 43 -56.41 44.73 13.90
C LYS A 43 -56.15 43.92 12.63
N GLN A 44 -56.61 44.39 11.47
CA GLN A 44 -56.34 43.75 10.19
C GLN A 44 -54.84 43.71 9.88
N LEU A 45 -54.11 44.79 10.15
CA LEU A 45 -52.67 44.87 9.96
C LEU A 45 -51.96 43.83 10.84
N LYS A 46 -52.37 43.70 12.10
CA LYS A 46 -51.85 42.68 13.01
C LYS A 46 -52.12 41.26 12.51
N GLU A 47 -53.34 40.96 12.06
CA GLU A 47 -53.68 39.64 11.49
C GLU A 47 -52.86 39.30 10.26
N VAL A 48 -52.62 40.26 9.36
CA VAL A 48 -51.77 40.07 8.18
C VAL A 48 -50.31 39.87 8.59
N GLN A 49 -49.84 40.60 9.60
CA GLN A 49 -48.47 40.49 10.09
C GLN A 49 -48.22 39.13 10.77
N ASP A 50 -49.19 38.61 11.52
CA ASP A 50 -49.14 37.27 12.11
C ASP A 50 -49.15 36.19 11.01
N LYS A 51 -49.98 36.32 9.97
CA LYS A 51 -49.99 35.41 8.81
C LYS A 51 -48.66 35.44 8.05
N LEU A 52 -48.09 36.62 7.82
CA LEU A 52 -46.80 36.76 7.16
C LEU A 52 -45.69 36.08 7.96
N LYS A 53 -45.73 36.18 9.29
CA LYS A 53 -44.78 35.49 10.17
C LYS A 53 -44.91 33.96 10.04
N VAL A 54 -46.12 33.42 10.08
CA VAL A 54 -46.36 31.98 9.90
C VAL A 54 -45.88 31.51 8.52
N GLU A 55 -46.13 32.29 7.46
CA GLU A 55 -45.68 31.94 6.11
C GLU A 55 -44.16 31.99 5.96
N SER A 56 -43.51 32.96 6.61
CA SER A 56 -42.05 33.03 6.71
C SER A 56 -41.49 31.79 7.42
N ASP A 57 -42.07 31.40 8.55
CA ASP A 57 -41.66 30.21 9.30
C ASP A 57 -41.87 28.94 8.46
N ASN A 58 -42.99 28.82 7.73
CA ASN A 58 -43.23 27.72 6.80
C ASN A 58 -42.22 27.68 5.65
N SER A 59 -41.89 28.82 5.05
CA SER A 59 -40.86 28.94 4.01
C SER A 59 -39.49 28.45 4.51
N THR A 60 -39.12 28.79 5.75
CA THR A 60 -37.86 28.31 6.33
C THR A 60 -37.87 26.81 6.58
N ARG A 61 -39.00 26.24 7.04
CA ARG A 61 -39.15 24.78 7.21
C ARG A 61 -39.06 24.04 5.87
N LEU A 62 -39.74 24.54 4.84
CA LEU A 62 -39.70 23.93 3.50
C LEU A 62 -38.29 24.00 2.90
N ARG A 63 -37.58 25.12 3.07
CA ARG A 63 -36.17 25.21 2.66
C ARG A 63 -35.29 24.20 3.38
N LYS A 64 -35.51 24.01 4.68
CA LYS A 64 -34.76 23.00 5.45
C LYS A 64 -35.07 21.58 4.98
N GLN A 65 -36.34 21.23 4.77
CA GLN A 65 -36.75 19.93 4.24
C GLN A 65 -36.18 19.67 2.85
N ASN A 66 -36.17 20.69 1.99
CA ASN A 66 -35.60 20.56 0.64
C ASN A 66 -34.08 20.33 0.68
N ALA A 67 -33.37 21.01 1.59
CA ALA A 67 -31.95 20.76 1.82
C ALA A 67 -31.69 19.34 2.34
N GLU A 68 -32.51 18.85 3.29
CA GLU A 68 -32.42 17.47 3.80
C GLU A 68 -32.69 16.43 2.69
N LEU A 69 -33.71 16.65 1.86
CA LEU A 69 -34.01 15.79 0.71
C LEU A 69 -32.88 15.80 -0.32
N THR A 70 -32.25 16.95 -0.57
CA THR A 70 -31.11 17.07 -1.50
C THR A 70 -29.94 16.21 -1.02
N VAL A 71 -29.60 16.26 0.27
CA VAL A 71 -28.53 15.44 0.87
C VAL A 71 -28.88 13.94 0.80
N ILE A 72 -30.12 13.57 1.07
CA ILE A 72 -30.58 12.18 0.94
C ILE A 72 -30.47 11.71 -0.51
N ASN A 73 -30.81 12.55 -1.47
CA ASN A 73 -30.74 12.19 -2.89
C ASN A 73 -29.29 12.02 -3.36
N GLN A 74 -28.40 12.93 -2.98
CA GLN A 74 -26.96 12.79 -3.24
C GLN A 74 -26.40 11.48 -2.66
N ARG A 75 -26.79 11.12 -1.43
CA ARG A 75 -26.38 9.84 -0.82
C ARG A 75 -26.92 8.61 -1.56
N LYS A 76 -28.12 8.71 -2.15
CA LYS A 76 -28.67 7.64 -2.99
C LYS A 76 -27.94 7.56 -4.32
N GLU A 77 -27.59 8.68 -4.94
CA GLU A 77 -26.79 8.73 -6.17
C GLU A 77 -25.40 8.12 -5.97
N THR A 78 -24.72 8.42 -4.85
CA THR A 78 -23.45 7.75 -4.49
C THR A 78 -23.64 6.25 -4.27
N SER A 79 -24.74 5.83 -3.62
CA SER A 79 -25.02 4.40 -3.45
C SER A 79 -25.29 3.69 -4.78
N VAL A 80 -25.99 4.34 -5.71
CA VAL A 80 -26.28 3.77 -7.05
C VAL A 80 -24.99 3.62 -7.86
N THR A 81 -24.10 4.61 -7.82
CA THR A 81 -22.79 4.53 -8.48
C THR A 81 -21.94 3.40 -7.90
N GLU A 82 -21.86 3.27 -6.56
CA GLU A 82 -21.20 2.13 -5.91
C GLU A 82 -21.79 0.77 -6.32
N TYR A 83 -23.12 0.66 -6.45
CA TYR A 83 -23.75 -0.59 -6.91
C TYR A 83 -23.47 -0.87 -8.38
N MET A 84 -23.41 0.16 -9.24
CA MET A 84 -23.02 0.00 -10.65
C MET A 84 -21.58 -0.50 -10.78
N GLU A 85 -20.65 0.04 -10.00
CA GLU A 85 -19.26 -0.43 -9.95
C GLU A 85 -19.18 -1.89 -9.49
N LYS A 86 -19.93 -2.27 -8.45
CA LYS A 86 -20.01 -3.67 -7.98
C LYS A 86 -20.58 -4.60 -9.04
N VAL A 87 -21.62 -4.18 -9.77
CA VAL A 87 -22.19 -4.98 -10.86
C VAL A 87 -21.17 -5.17 -11.99
N SER A 88 -20.45 -4.10 -12.37
CA SER A 88 -19.40 -4.19 -13.39
C SER A 88 -18.25 -5.11 -12.96
N ALA A 89 -17.81 -5.02 -11.70
CA ALA A 89 -16.80 -5.92 -11.15
C ALA A 89 -17.24 -7.39 -11.17
N VAL A 90 -18.49 -7.68 -10.78
CA VAL A 90 -19.05 -9.04 -10.81
C VAL A 90 -19.18 -9.55 -12.25
N GLN A 91 -19.57 -8.69 -13.21
CA GLN A 91 -19.61 -9.05 -14.63
C GLN A 91 -18.22 -9.42 -15.16
N SER A 92 -17.19 -8.64 -14.83
CA SER A 92 -15.81 -8.95 -15.22
C SER A 92 -15.32 -10.29 -14.65
N VAL A 93 -15.66 -10.59 -13.40
CA VAL A 93 -15.34 -11.89 -12.79
C VAL A 93 -16.08 -13.02 -13.49
N ARG A 94 -17.39 -12.87 -13.78
CA ARG A 94 -18.15 -13.86 -14.54
C ARG A 94 -17.52 -14.13 -15.91
N ASP A 95 -17.20 -13.08 -16.66
CA ASP A 95 -16.63 -13.22 -18.01
C ASP A 95 -15.24 -13.88 -17.99
N THR A 96 -14.50 -13.72 -16.90
CA THR A 96 -13.24 -14.44 -16.67
C THR A 96 -13.49 -15.91 -16.39
N LEU A 97 -14.44 -16.23 -15.50
CA LEU A 97 -14.81 -17.62 -15.20
C LEU A 97 -15.40 -18.34 -16.42
N GLU A 98 -16.16 -17.67 -17.27
CA GLU A 98 -16.68 -18.23 -18.52
C GLU A 98 -15.55 -18.59 -19.49
N ARG A 99 -14.53 -17.72 -19.62
CA ARG A 99 -13.32 -18.04 -20.41
C ARG A 99 -12.55 -19.22 -19.83
N ASP A 100 -12.39 -19.27 -18.52
CA ASP A 100 -11.71 -20.38 -17.85
C ASP A 100 -12.46 -21.71 -18.01
N LEU A 101 -13.80 -21.69 -17.97
CA LEU A 101 -14.63 -22.86 -18.24
C LEU A 101 -14.44 -23.38 -19.68
N VAL A 102 -14.42 -22.49 -20.67
CA VAL A 102 -14.16 -22.87 -22.07
C VAL A 102 -12.75 -23.43 -22.25
N ASN A 103 -11.75 -22.82 -21.60
CA ASN A 103 -10.38 -23.32 -21.63
C ASN A 103 -10.26 -24.71 -20.99
N LEU A 104 -10.87 -24.91 -19.82
CA LEU A 104 -10.89 -26.22 -19.15
C LEU A 104 -11.64 -27.28 -19.96
N GLN A 105 -12.74 -26.91 -20.61
CA GLN A 105 -13.47 -27.81 -21.50
C GLN A 105 -12.59 -28.23 -22.68
N THR A 106 -11.84 -27.29 -23.26
CA THR A 106 -10.91 -27.55 -24.37
C THR A 106 -9.79 -28.49 -23.94
N GLN A 107 -9.20 -28.27 -22.75
CA GLN A 107 -8.17 -29.16 -22.18
C GLN A 107 -8.74 -30.55 -21.91
N LEU A 108 -9.96 -30.66 -21.38
CA LEU A 108 -10.61 -31.94 -21.14
C LEU A 108 -10.84 -32.72 -22.44
N ASP A 109 -11.25 -32.05 -23.51
CA ASP A 109 -11.47 -32.69 -24.81
C ASP A 109 -10.13 -33.10 -25.46
N GLN A 110 -9.06 -32.34 -25.26
CA GLN A 110 -7.70 -32.75 -25.64
C GLN A 110 -7.23 -34.00 -24.89
N GLU A 111 -7.43 -34.05 -23.57
CA GLU A 111 -7.09 -35.23 -22.75
C GLU A 111 -7.91 -36.46 -23.15
N ARG A 112 -9.20 -36.29 -23.48
CA ARG A 112 -10.04 -37.37 -24.02
C ARG A 112 -9.53 -37.87 -25.36
N ALA A 113 -9.15 -36.97 -26.27
CA ALA A 113 -8.57 -37.34 -27.56
C ALA A 113 -7.24 -38.10 -27.38
N HIS A 114 -6.37 -37.62 -26.49
CA HIS A 114 -5.11 -38.29 -26.16
C HIS A 114 -5.34 -39.69 -25.56
N LYS A 115 -6.29 -39.82 -24.63
CA LYS A 115 -6.67 -41.11 -24.04
C LYS A 115 -7.22 -42.08 -25.09
N ASN A 116 -8.09 -41.62 -25.99
CA ASN A 116 -8.62 -42.45 -27.07
C ASN A 116 -7.49 -42.93 -27.98
N HIS A 117 -6.56 -42.04 -28.36
CA HIS A 117 -5.39 -42.40 -29.14
C HIS A 117 -4.53 -43.45 -28.43
N GLN A 118 -4.33 -43.33 -27.11
CA GLN A 118 -3.60 -44.31 -26.32
C GLN A 118 -4.30 -45.67 -26.28
N VAL A 119 -5.63 -45.69 -26.18
CA VAL A 119 -6.44 -46.92 -26.25
C VAL A 119 -6.28 -47.59 -27.61
N ASP A 120 -6.29 -46.83 -28.71
CA ASP A 120 -6.09 -47.36 -30.06
C ASP A 120 -4.68 -47.98 -30.22
N LEU A 121 -3.64 -47.34 -29.66
CA LEU A 121 -2.29 -47.88 -29.67
C LEU A 121 -2.18 -49.19 -28.87
N LEU A 122 -2.84 -49.27 -27.71
CA LEU A 122 -2.90 -50.51 -26.92
C LEU A 122 -3.62 -51.62 -27.68
N SER A 123 -4.76 -51.31 -28.32
CA SER A 123 -5.50 -52.27 -29.15
C SER A 123 -4.66 -52.81 -30.31
N GLN A 124 -3.90 -51.93 -30.98
CA GLN A 124 -2.96 -52.34 -32.05
C GLN A 124 -1.82 -53.22 -31.52
N ALA A 125 -1.28 -52.90 -30.34
CA ALA A 125 -0.25 -53.71 -29.69
C ALA A 125 -0.79 -55.10 -29.31
N ASP A 126 -1.99 -55.17 -28.72
CA ASP A 126 -2.66 -56.43 -28.37
C ASP A 126 -2.95 -57.29 -29.61
N ALA A 127 -3.44 -56.69 -30.69
CA ALA A 127 -3.65 -57.40 -31.95
C ALA A 127 -2.33 -57.97 -32.51
N LYS A 128 -1.23 -57.22 -32.38
CA LYS A 128 0.10 -57.68 -32.79
C LYS A 128 0.61 -58.82 -31.92
N ILE A 129 0.40 -58.76 -30.60
CA ILE A 129 0.75 -59.82 -29.66
C ILE A 129 -0.03 -61.10 -29.99
N GLN A 130 -1.35 -61.01 -30.21
CA GLN A 130 -2.17 -62.16 -30.60
C GLN A 130 -1.72 -62.77 -31.93
N ALA A 131 -1.39 -61.95 -32.93
CA ALA A 131 -0.86 -62.43 -34.20
C ALA A 131 0.49 -63.14 -34.06
N LEU A 132 1.37 -62.65 -33.17
CA LEU A 132 2.65 -63.29 -32.87
C LEU A 132 2.47 -64.60 -32.09
N GLN A 133 1.54 -64.64 -31.14
CA GLN A 133 1.18 -65.86 -30.40
C GLN A 133 0.66 -66.94 -31.35
N SER A 134 -0.27 -66.60 -32.26
CA SER A 134 -0.77 -67.56 -33.26
C SER A 134 0.34 -68.10 -34.18
N LYS A 135 1.30 -67.25 -34.58
CA LYS A 135 2.48 -67.68 -35.35
C LYS A 135 3.39 -68.61 -34.55
N LEU A 136 3.56 -68.34 -33.26
CA LEU A 136 4.36 -69.16 -32.35
C LEU A 136 3.72 -70.53 -32.17
N ASP A 137 2.40 -70.60 -31.92
CA ASP A 137 1.65 -71.85 -31.80
C ASP A 137 1.75 -72.69 -33.09
N SER A 138 1.58 -72.04 -34.25
CA SER A 138 1.74 -72.68 -35.56
C SER A 138 3.18 -73.17 -35.82
N ALA A 139 4.19 -72.51 -35.22
CA ALA A 139 5.58 -72.97 -35.29
C ALA A 139 5.80 -74.19 -34.38
N PHE A 140 5.26 -74.18 -33.16
CA PHE A 140 5.30 -75.32 -32.25
C PHE A 140 4.62 -76.56 -32.83
N GLU A 141 3.45 -76.41 -33.46
CA GLU A 141 2.78 -77.52 -34.14
C GLU A 141 3.64 -78.10 -35.26
N ARG A 142 4.22 -77.24 -36.12
CA ARG A 142 5.13 -77.68 -37.18
C ARG A 142 6.36 -78.39 -36.64
N GLU A 143 6.96 -77.88 -35.57
CA GLU A 143 8.10 -78.53 -34.92
C GLU A 143 7.71 -79.90 -34.35
N THR A 144 6.53 -80.01 -33.74
CA THR A 144 6.02 -81.27 -33.18
C THR A 144 5.78 -82.31 -34.27
N ILE A 145 5.22 -81.89 -35.42
CA ILE A 145 5.05 -82.76 -36.59
C ILE A 145 6.41 -83.21 -37.11
N ALA A 146 7.35 -82.28 -37.31
CA ALA A 146 8.70 -82.60 -37.80
C ALA A 146 9.46 -83.55 -36.85
N ARG A 147 9.30 -83.41 -35.51
CA ARG A 147 9.88 -84.33 -34.53
C ARG A 147 9.32 -85.74 -34.68
N LYS A 148 7.99 -85.89 -34.82
CA LYS A 148 7.35 -87.20 -35.05
C LYS A 148 7.81 -87.83 -36.37
N GLU A 149 7.96 -87.04 -37.42
CA GLU A 149 8.48 -87.53 -38.70
C GLU A 149 9.94 -87.99 -38.56
N ALA A 150 10.78 -87.25 -37.83
CA ALA A 150 12.15 -87.64 -37.53
C ALA A 150 12.23 -88.94 -36.71
N GLU A 151 11.36 -89.11 -35.71
CA GLU A 151 11.23 -90.35 -34.93
C GLU A 151 10.85 -91.54 -35.84
N ASN A 152 9.82 -91.38 -36.68
CA ASN A 152 9.38 -92.40 -37.63
C ASN A 152 10.49 -92.80 -38.62
N VAL A 153 11.25 -91.82 -39.14
CA VAL A 153 12.38 -92.07 -40.03
C VAL A 153 13.49 -92.80 -39.29
N SER A 154 13.79 -92.42 -38.05
CA SER A 154 14.77 -93.10 -37.19
C SER A 154 14.38 -94.55 -36.92
N GLU A 155 13.12 -94.82 -36.58
CA GLU A 155 12.60 -96.18 -36.40
C GLU A 155 12.71 -97.01 -37.68
N ARG A 156 12.37 -96.40 -38.83
CA ARG A 156 12.49 -97.06 -40.14
C ARG A 156 13.93 -97.39 -40.48
N LEU A 157 14.87 -96.49 -40.18
CA LEU A 157 16.31 -96.74 -40.35
C LEU A 157 16.77 -97.92 -39.49
N VAL A 158 16.41 -97.94 -38.21
CA VAL A 158 16.73 -99.06 -37.30
C VAL A 158 16.14 -100.39 -37.83
N GLN A 159 14.92 -100.36 -38.37
CA GLN A 159 14.31 -101.56 -38.96
C GLN A 159 15.08 -102.02 -40.21
N LEU A 160 15.44 -101.11 -41.11
CA LEU A 160 16.22 -101.42 -42.30
C LEU A 160 17.62 -101.95 -41.95
N GLU A 161 18.25 -101.45 -40.88
CA GLU A 161 19.53 -101.97 -40.38
C GLU A 161 19.38 -103.41 -39.85
N LYS A 162 18.29 -103.72 -39.13
CA LYS A 162 17.98 -105.09 -38.70
C LYS A 162 17.75 -106.01 -39.89
N ASP A 163 16.94 -105.59 -40.86
CA ASP A 163 16.64 -106.36 -42.06
C ASP A 163 17.92 -106.61 -42.88
N ARG A 164 18.79 -105.60 -43.03
CA ARG A 164 20.10 -105.74 -43.66
C ARG A 164 20.96 -106.77 -42.95
N ASN A 165 21.08 -106.68 -41.62
CA ASN A 165 21.89 -107.63 -40.84
C ASN A 165 21.31 -109.07 -40.94
N SER A 166 19.98 -109.22 -40.99
CA SER A 166 19.32 -110.52 -41.20
C SER A 166 19.63 -111.10 -42.58
N LEU A 167 19.51 -110.29 -43.63
CA LEU A 167 19.83 -110.69 -45.00
C LEU A 167 21.32 -111.03 -45.16
N GLU A 168 22.21 -110.29 -44.48
CA GLU A 168 23.64 -110.62 -44.46
C GLU A 168 23.91 -111.99 -43.81
N LEU A 169 23.19 -112.35 -42.73
CA LEU A 169 23.28 -113.67 -42.10
C LEU A 169 22.74 -114.77 -43.02
N GLU A 170 21.60 -114.55 -43.67
CA GLU A 170 21.03 -115.48 -44.65
C GLU A 170 21.98 -115.70 -45.83
N LEU A 171 22.55 -114.63 -46.38
CA LEU A 171 23.51 -114.68 -47.48
C LEU A 171 24.77 -115.47 -47.07
N ARG A 172 25.30 -115.26 -45.86
CA ARG A 172 26.41 -116.08 -45.34
C ARG A 172 26.03 -117.55 -45.22
N GLY A 173 24.81 -117.85 -44.75
CA GLY A 173 24.28 -119.21 -44.65
C GLY A 173 24.10 -119.89 -46.01
N MET A 174 23.63 -119.16 -47.03
CA MET A 174 23.53 -119.66 -48.40
C MET A 174 24.90 -119.87 -49.05
N THR A 175 25.83 -118.94 -48.83
CA THR A 175 27.21 -119.03 -49.33
C THR A 175 27.92 -120.27 -48.75
N SER A 176 27.78 -120.52 -47.44
CA SER A 176 28.34 -121.71 -46.80
C SER A 176 27.77 -123.03 -47.36
N ARG A 177 26.45 -123.07 -47.68
CA ARG A 177 25.81 -124.24 -48.28
C ARG A 177 26.30 -124.49 -49.71
N TYR A 178 26.37 -123.44 -50.51
CA TYR A 178 26.90 -123.50 -51.88
C TYR A 178 28.35 -124.00 -51.92
N GLU A 179 29.21 -123.52 -51.02
CA GLU A 179 30.60 -124.00 -50.93
C GLU A 179 30.72 -125.47 -50.49
N GLN A 180 29.72 -126.02 -49.80
CA GLN A 180 29.67 -127.42 -49.39
C GLN A 180 29.23 -128.32 -50.55
N GLU A 181 28.21 -127.90 -51.32
CA GLU A 181 27.77 -128.60 -52.53
C GLU A 181 28.81 -128.56 -53.66
N ALA A 182 29.47 -127.42 -53.85
CA ALA A 182 30.55 -127.29 -54.84
C ALA A 182 31.78 -128.16 -54.52
N ARG A 183 32.02 -128.48 -53.24
CA ARG A 183 33.03 -129.47 -52.81
C ARG A 183 32.56 -130.91 -53.11
N ALA A 184 31.32 -131.24 -52.80
CA ALA A 184 30.74 -132.56 -53.09
C ALA A 184 30.69 -132.88 -54.59
N LEU A 185 30.39 -131.90 -55.45
CA LEU A 185 30.34 -132.06 -56.91
C LEU A 185 31.72 -132.17 -57.58
N ARG A 186 32.79 -131.71 -56.94
CA ARG A 186 34.18 -131.88 -57.44
C ARG A 186 34.74 -133.26 -57.11
N GLU A 187 34.25 -133.93 -56.06
CA GLU A 187 34.67 -135.28 -55.68
C GLU A 187 33.95 -136.39 -56.48
N ALA A 188 32.79 -136.09 -57.07
CA ALA A 188 31.91 -137.09 -57.71
C ALA A 188 32.08 -137.29 -59.23
N ASN A 189 33.03 -136.61 -59.91
CA ASN A 189 33.05 -136.52 -61.39
C ASN A 189 34.26 -137.16 -62.11
N ASN A 190 34.86 -138.23 -61.55
CA ASN A 190 35.93 -139.01 -62.21
C ASN A 190 35.55 -140.51 -62.35
N ALA A 191 34.94 -140.89 -63.49
CA ALA A 191 35.14 -142.18 -64.21
C ALA A 191 33.98 -142.46 -65.20
N ALA A 192 34.26 -142.39 -66.50
CA ALA A 192 33.55 -143.11 -67.59
C ALA A 192 34.20 -144.53 -67.76
N PRO A 193 33.85 -145.46 -68.69
CA PRO A 193 32.94 -145.39 -69.87
C PRO A 193 32.20 -146.72 -70.29
N THR A 194 31.32 -146.61 -71.31
CA THR A 194 31.05 -147.48 -72.52
C THR A 194 30.91 -149.03 -72.50
N HIS A 195 29.84 -149.57 -73.13
CA HIS A 195 29.80 -150.24 -74.47
C HIS A 195 28.83 -151.47 -74.63
N ASN A 196 28.26 -151.56 -75.85
CA ASN A 196 27.35 -152.50 -76.56
C ASN A 196 27.37 -154.03 -76.29
N HIS A 197 26.28 -154.78 -76.65
CA HIS A 197 26.04 -155.44 -77.97
C HIS A 197 24.94 -156.55 -77.98
N GLN A 198 24.19 -156.62 -79.11
CA GLN A 198 23.75 -157.82 -79.89
C GLN A 198 22.83 -158.88 -79.22
N SER A 199 22.08 -159.79 -79.86
CA SER A 199 21.81 -160.27 -81.24
C SER A 199 20.44 -161.01 -81.16
N SER A 200 19.66 -161.28 -82.22
CA SER A 200 19.79 -162.50 -83.03
C SER A 200 18.64 -162.59 -84.02
N ALA A 201 18.92 -163.18 -85.19
CA ALA A 201 18.07 -163.24 -86.37
C ALA A 201 17.56 -164.67 -86.63
N GLN A 202 16.31 -164.81 -87.09
CA GLN A 202 15.83 -165.92 -87.97
C GLN A 202 14.34 -165.74 -88.33
N ALA A 203 14.01 -165.07 -89.45
CA ALA A 203 12.67 -165.13 -90.08
C ALA A 203 12.67 -164.59 -91.53
N LEU A 204 13.71 -164.93 -92.32
CA LEU A 204 13.99 -164.42 -93.67
C LEU A 204 13.14 -165.06 -94.79
N ALA A 205 11.83 -165.15 -94.57
CA ALA A 205 10.85 -165.45 -95.63
C ALA A 205 9.55 -164.64 -95.47
N ALA A 206 9.14 -164.34 -94.22
CA ALA A 206 8.09 -163.35 -93.91
C ALA A 206 8.60 -161.88 -93.98
N LEU A 207 9.92 -161.69 -94.06
CA LEU A 207 10.58 -160.38 -94.14
C LEU A 207 10.41 -159.70 -95.50
N GLN A 208 10.17 -160.43 -96.60
CA GLN A 208 10.05 -159.81 -97.93
C GLN A 208 8.70 -159.09 -98.13
N GLU A 209 7.62 -159.68 -97.61
CA GLU A 209 6.28 -159.08 -97.67
C GLU A 209 6.10 -157.99 -96.59
N ARG A 210 6.67 -158.20 -95.39
CA ARG A 210 6.81 -157.15 -94.37
C ARG A 210 7.67 -155.98 -94.85
N LEU A 211 8.76 -156.20 -95.61
CA LEU A 211 9.61 -155.12 -96.11
C LEU A 211 8.86 -154.23 -97.11
N ASN A 212 8.00 -154.79 -97.96
CA ASN A 212 7.21 -153.99 -98.90
C ASN A 212 6.08 -153.23 -98.18
N ALA A 213 5.39 -153.85 -97.22
CA ALA A 213 4.42 -153.16 -96.36
C ALA A 213 5.08 -152.07 -95.49
N GLU A 214 6.29 -152.32 -94.99
CA GLU A 214 7.05 -151.38 -94.17
C GLU A 214 7.60 -150.22 -95.02
N LYS A 215 8.03 -150.48 -96.26
CA LYS A 215 8.38 -149.42 -97.23
C LYS A 215 7.18 -148.50 -97.50
N GLN A 216 5.98 -149.06 -97.64
CA GLN A 216 4.77 -148.28 -97.90
C GLN A 216 4.34 -147.46 -96.67
N LYS A 217 4.36 -148.07 -95.47
CA LYS A 217 4.12 -147.35 -94.20
C LYS A 217 5.16 -146.28 -93.91
N ARG A 218 6.43 -146.55 -94.25
CA ARG A 218 7.52 -145.58 -94.10
C ARG A 218 7.34 -144.40 -95.04
N GLN A 219 6.99 -144.61 -96.30
CA GLN A 219 6.65 -143.50 -97.21
C GLN A 219 5.46 -142.68 -96.68
N GLN A 220 4.45 -143.34 -96.11
CA GLN A 220 3.28 -142.66 -95.53
C GLN A 220 3.64 -141.86 -94.27
N ALA A 221 4.52 -142.39 -93.41
CA ALA A 221 5.04 -141.71 -92.23
C ALA A 221 5.99 -140.55 -92.58
N GLU A 222 6.86 -140.72 -93.57
CA GLU A 222 7.74 -139.66 -94.08
C GLU A 222 6.90 -138.51 -94.69
N ALA A 223 5.85 -138.83 -95.47
CA ALA A 223 4.92 -137.81 -95.98
C ALA A 223 4.17 -137.09 -94.84
N SER A 224 3.72 -137.81 -93.81
CA SER A 224 3.07 -137.20 -92.64
C SER A 224 4.03 -136.33 -91.81
N SER A 225 5.28 -136.76 -91.66
CA SER A 225 6.34 -135.99 -90.98
C SER A 225 6.65 -134.70 -91.74
N GLN A 226 6.79 -134.77 -93.05
CA GLN A 226 7.02 -133.60 -93.90
C GLN A 226 5.85 -132.61 -93.84
N GLU A 227 4.61 -133.10 -93.82
CA GLU A 227 3.43 -132.24 -93.63
C GLU A 227 3.41 -131.58 -92.24
N LYS A 228 3.80 -132.31 -91.18
CA LYS A 228 3.93 -131.75 -89.82
C LYS A 228 5.08 -130.76 -89.70
N GLU A 229 6.22 -131.00 -90.35
CA GLU A 229 7.33 -130.04 -90.43
C GLU A 229 6.93 -128.78 -91.19
N ARG A 230 6.12 -128.91 -92.24
CA ARG A 230 5.56 -127.78 -92.97
C ARG A 230 4.60 -126.97 -92.10
N GLN A 231 3.71 -127.63 -91.35
CA GLN A 231 2.81 -126.99 -90.37
C GLN A 231 3.59 -126.29 -89.25
N ASN A 232 4.64 -126.94 -88.71
CA ASN A 232 5.48 -126.37 -87.66
C ASN A 232 6.30 -125.17 -88.17
N SER A 233 6.77 -125.22 -89.41
CA SER A 233 7.43 -124.10 -90.08
C SER A 233 6.49 -122.91 -90.27
N MET A 234 5.23 -123.17 -90.66
CA MET A 234 4.19 -122.15 -90.78
C MET A 234 3.88 -121.50 -89.42
N LEU A 235 3.64 -122.32 -88.39
CA LEU A 235 3.42 -121.84 -87.02
C LEU A 235 4.63 -121.10 -86.44
N SER A 236 5.86 -121.50 -86.77
CA SER A 236 7.06 -120.77 -86.35
C SER A 236 7.15 -119.39 -87.00
N VAL A 237 6.71 -119.25 -88.26
CA VAL A 237 6.64 -117.94 -88.93
C VAL A 237 5.54 -117.10 -88.29
N ASP A 238 4.34 -117.65 -88.09
CA ASP A 238 3.22 -116.96 -87.43
C ASP A 238 3.58 -116.53 -86.00
N TYR A 239 4.25 -117.39 -85.24
CA TYR A 239 4.74 -117.08 -83.89
C TYR A 239 5.75 -115.93 -83.89
N ARG A 240 6.71 -115.94 -84.82
CA ARG A 240 7.67 -114.82 -84.97
C ARG A 240 6.96 -113.54 -85.39
N GLN A 241 5.97 -113.62 -86.28
CA GLN A 241 5.18 -112.46 -86.69
C GLN A 241 4.36 -111.90 -85.51
N LEU A 242 3.71 -112.75 -84.72
CA LEU A 242 2.98 -112.36 -83.51
C LEU A 242 3.90 -111.77 -82.43
N GLN A 243 5.10 -112.34 -82.23
CA GLN A 243 6.11 -111.77 -81.32
C GLN A 243 6.57 -110.39 -81.78
N GLN A 244 6.81 -110.19 -83.08
CA GLN A 244 7.15 -108.87 -83.62
C GLN A 244 6.01 -107.87 -83.44
N GLN A 245 4.75 -108.29 -83.66
CA GLN A 245 3.58 -107.45 -83.41
C GLN A 245 3.43 -107.09 -81.93
N LEU A 246 3.62 -108.04 -81.02
CA LEU A 246 3.59 -107.79 -79.58
C LEU A 246 4.68 -106.79 -79.18
N HIS A 247 5.92 -106.97 -79.65
CA HIS A 247 7.01 -106.04 -79.34
C HIS A 247 6.75 -104.63 -79.87
N LYS A 248 6.13 -104.52 -81.05
CA LYS A 248 5.69 -103.24 -81.61
C LYS A 248 4.62 -102.59 -80.73
N LEU A 249 3.59 -103.33 -80.32
CA LEU A 249 2.53 -102.85 -79.43
C LEU A 249 3.05 -102.46 -78.04
N GLU A 250 3.98 -103.22 -77.47
CA GLU A 250 4.65 -102.85 -76.21
C GLU A 250 5.47 -101.56 -76.35
N GLY A 251 6.13 -101.37 -77.49
CA GLY A 251 6.83 -100.13 -77.82
C GLY A 251 5.88 -98.95 -77.93
N GLU A 252 4.77 -99.10 -78.64
CA GLU A 252 3.71 -98.09 -78.76
C GLU A 252 3.08 -97.77 -77.39
N HIS A 253 2.77 -98.79 -76.58
CA HIS A 253 2.24 -98.61 -75.23
C HIS A 253 3.21 -97.83 -74.33
N ARG A 254 4.51 -98.16 -74.35
CA ARG A 254 5.52 -97.39 -73.59
C ARG A 254 5.59 -95.94 -74.06
N GLN A 255 5.54 -95.68 -75.37
CA GLN A 255 5.53 -94.32 -75.91
C GLN A 255 4.29 -93.55 -75.46
N GLU A 256 3.10 -94.17 -75.48
CA GLU A 256 1.88 -93.53 -75.00
C GLU A 256 1.89 -93.30 -73.49
N CYS A 257 2.41 -94.23 -72.69
CA CYS A 257 2.60 -94.03 -71.25
C CYS A 257 3.52 -92.84 -70.95
N GLU A 258 4.63 -92.70 -71.68
CA GLU A 258 5.53 -91.54 -71.51
C GLU A 258 4.83 -90.24 -71.93
N LYS A 259 4.07 -90.22 -73.03
CA LYS A 259 3.26 -89.04 -73.42
C LYS A 259 2.25 -88.65 -72.34
N VAL A 260 1.55 -89.62 -71.74
CA VAL A 260 0.60 -89.37 -70.64
C VAL A 260 1.32 -88.75 -69.43
N LYS A 261 2.49 -89.27 -69.04
CA LYS A 261 3.28 -88.69 -67.94
C LYS A 261 3.70 -87.24 -68.23
N VAL A 262 4.14 -86.96 -69.47
CA VAL A 262 4.51 -85.58 -69.86
C VAL A 262 3.30 -84.66 -69.81
N LEU A 263 2.15 -85.07 -70.35
CA LEU A 263 0.92 -84.28 -70.32
C LEU A 263 0.40 -84.07 -68.89
N GLN A 264 0.51 -85.08 -68.03
CA GLN A 264 0.14 -84.97 -66.62
C GLN A 264 1.02 -83.94 -65.90
N LYS A 265 2.35 -83.98 -66.11
CA LYS A 265 3.27 -82.98 -65.55
C LYS A 265 2.98 -81.56 -66.07
N GLN A 266 2.61 -81.43 -67.35
CA GLN A 266 2.19 -80.14 -67.92
C GLN A 266 0.89 -79.64 -67.27
N LEU A 267 -0.09 -80.51 -67.05
CA LEU A 267 -1.35 -80.17 -66.38
C LEU A 267 -1.12 -79.74 -64.93
N GLU A 268 -0.25 -80.43 -64.20
CA GLU A 268 0.15 -80.07 -62.83
C GLU A 268 0.80 -78.68 -62.81
N THR A 269 1.76 -78.43 -63.70
CA THR A 269 2.44 -77.12 -63.83
C THR A 269 1.45 -75.99 -64.15
N GLU A 270 0.51 -76.21 -65.07
CA GLU A 270 -0.51 -75.20 -65.41
C GLU A 270 -1.52 -75.00 -64.27
N THR A 271 -1.82 -76.05 -63.50
CA THR A 271 -2.68 -75.94 -62.31
C THR A 271 -2.00 -75.12 -61.22
N GLU A 272 -0.71 -75.34 -60.97
CA GLU A 272 0.11 -74.55 -60.04
C GLU A 272 0.17 -73.08 -60.49
N LYS A 273 0.47 -72.80 -61.76
CA LYS A 273 0.45 -71.44 -62.31
C LYS A 273 -0.91 -70.76 -62.14
N ARG A 274 -2.00 -71.46 -62.46
CA ARG A 274 -3.36 -70.94 -62.26
C ARG A 274 -3.61 -70.61 -60.80
N SER A 275 -3.18 -71.46 -59.87
CA SER A 275 -3.33 -71.21 -58.43
C SER A 275 -2.52 -69.99 -57.97
N SER A 276 -1.30 -69.79 -58.48
CA SER A 276 -0.47 -68.62 -58.20
C SER A 276 -1.13 -67.33 -58.69
N ILE A 277 -1.62 -67.32 -59.94
CA ILE A 277 -2.28 -66.14 -60.52
C ILE A 277 -3.57 -65.81 -59.76
N VAL A 278 -4.34 -66.81 -59.35
CA VAL A 278 -5.55 -66.58 -58.53
C VAL A 278 -5.20 -66.00 -57.17
N ALA A 279 -4.15 -66.48 -56.52
CA ALA A 279 -3.68 -65.94 -55.25
C ALA A 279 -3.18 -64.49 -55.40
N GLU A 280 -2.41 -64.19 -56.45
CA GLU A 280 -1.96 -62.84 -56.79
C GLU A 280 -3.14 -61.90 -57.08
N LEU A 281 -4.14 -62.35 -57.84
CA LEU A 281 -5.33 -61.57 -58.14
C LEU A 281 -6.15 -61.28 -56.88
N GLN A 282 -6.26 -62.25 -55.96
CA GLN A 282 -6.91 -62.06 -54.67
C GLN A 282 -6.14 -61.06 -53.80
N ALA A 283 -4.81 -61.14 -53.76
CA ALA A 283 -3.97 -60.17 -53.06
C ALA A 283 -4.16 -58.76 -53.63
N GLN A 284 -4.10 -58.61 -54.96
CA GLN A 284 -4.34 -57.34 -55.64
C GLN A 284 -5.75 -56.79 -55.39
N ALA A 285 -6.78 -57.64 -55.39
CA ALA A 285 -8.14 -57.22 -55.07
C ALA A 285 -8.26 -56.70 -53.63
N SER A 286 -7.58 -57.34 -52.67
CA SER A 286 -7.53 -56.89 -51.28
C SER A 286 -6.78 -55.56 -51.12
N GLU A 287 -5.69 -55.37 -51.86
CA GLU A 287 -4.91 -54.13 -51.88
C GLU A 287 -5.74 -52.97 -52.45
N VAL A 288 -6.45 -53.18 -53.56
CA VAL A 288 -7.37 -52.19 -54.13
C VAL A 288 -8.49 -51.83 -53.15
N ALA A 289 -9.05 -52.81 -52.43
CA ALA A 289 -10.06 -52.54 -51.41
C ALA A 289 -9.49 -51.67 -50.28
N LEU A 290 -8.28 -51.98 -49.80
CA LEU A 290 -7.59 -51.18 -48.79
C LEU A 290 -7.33 -49.75 -49.28
N LEU A 291 -6.81 -49.59 -50.50
CA LEU A 291 -6.57 -48.28 -51.11
C LEU A 291 -7.85 -47.46 -51.25
N ARG A 292 -8.97 -48.07 -51.65
CA ARG A 292 -10.28 -47.39 -51.69
C ARG A 292 -10.77 -46.94 -50.31
N THR A 293 -10.54 -47.74 -49.27
CA THR A 293 -10.88 -47.31 -47.91
C THR A 293 -10.01 -46.15 -47.44
N ARG A 294 -8.71 -46.17 -47.77
CA ARG A 294 -7.77 -45.08 -47.47
C ARG A 294 -8.12 -43.81 -48.23
N GLU A 295 -8.48 -43.90 -49.50
CA GLU A 295 -8.94 -42.78 -50.32
C GLU A 295 -10.20 -42.13 -49.71
N LYS A 296 -11.18 -42.96 -49.30
CA LYS A 296 -12.38 -42.45 -48.61
C LYS A 296 -12.05 -41.77 -47.29
N GLN A 297 -11.09 -42.29 -46.53
CA GLN A 297 -10.65 -41.66 -45.29
C GLN A 297 -9.99 -40.31 -45.56
N LEU A 298 -9.02 -40.25 -46.48
CA LEU A 298 -8.35 -39.02 -46.87
C LEU A 298 -9.32 -37.96 -47.42
N ALA A 299 -10.37 -38.37 -48.13
CA ALA A 299 -11.41 -37.46 -48.60
C ALA A 299 -12.22 -36.84 -47.46
N ARG A 300 -12.49 -37.59 -46.38
CA ARG A 300 -13.13 -37.04 -45.18
C ARG A 300 -12.19 -36.11 -44.42
N ASP A 301 -10.95 -36.53 -44.20
CA ASP A 301 -9.94 -35.71 -43.52
C ASP A 301 -9.72 -34.38 -44.25
N LEU A 302 -9.74 -34.40 -45.60
CA LEU A 302 -9.65 -33.19 -46.42
C LEU A 302 -10.84 -32.26 -46.22
N GLU A 303 -12.06 -32.80 -46.09
CA GLU A 303 -13.25 -31.99 -45.90
C GLU A 303 -13.31 -31.39 -44.49
N GLU A 304 -12.99 -32.18 -43.46
CA GLU A 304 -12.83 -31.69 -42.08
C GLU A 304 -11.77 -30.58 -41.99
N ALA A 305 -10.63 -30.73 -42.69
CA ALA A 305 -9.61 -29.70 -42.75
C ALA A 305 -10.08 -28.41 -43.44
N LYS A 306 -10.93 -28.49 -44.46
CA LYS A 306 -11.53 -27.31 -45.11
C LYS A 306 -12.52 -26.60 -44.20
N GLU A 307 -13.36 -27.36 -43.50
CA GLU A 307 -14.32 -26.80 -42.54
C GLU A 307 -13.59 -26.09 -41.39
N ALA A 308 -12.55 -26.73 -40.84
CA ALA A 308 -11.69 -26.12 -39.83
C ALA A 308 -11.02 -24.83 -40.34
N ARG A 309 -10.52 -24.83 -41.59
CA ARG A 309 -9.96 -23.62 -42.21
C ARG A 309 -11.01 -22.51 -42.33
N SER A 310 -12.22 -22.82 -42.79
CA SER A 310 -13.30 -21.84 -42.91
C SER A 310 -13.66 -21.23 -41.56
N SER A 311 -13.75 -22.05 -40.51
CA SER A 311 -14.00 -21.57 -39.14
C SER A 311 -12.92 -20.61 -38.66
N ILE A 312 -11.64 -20.95 -38.87
CA ILE A 312 -10.52 -20.09 -38.49
C ILE A 312 -10.52 -18.79 -39.29
N GLU A 313 -10.85 -18.82 -40.58
CA GLU A 313 -10.96 -17.63 -41.44
C GLU A 313 -12.07 -16.68 -40.96
N GLU A 314 -13.22 -17.23 -40.53
CA GLU A 314 -14.31 -16.45 -39.93
C GLU A 314 -13.92 -15.84 -38.59
N GLU A 315 -13.27 -16.60 -37.71
CA GLU A 315 -12.75 -16.08 -36.44
C GLU A 315 -11.71 -14.98 -36.66
N LEU A 316 -10.80 -15.16 -37.62
CA LEU A 316 -9.82 -14.14 -37.99
C LEU A 316 -10.52 -12.86 -38.49
N HIS A 317 -11.59 -13.00 -39.27
CA HIS A 317 -12.36 -11.84 -39.73
C HIS A 317 -13.03 -11.11 -38.56
N LYS A 318 -13.68 -11.85 -37.64
CA LYS A 318 -14.27 -11.30 -36.42
C LYS A 318 -13.24 -10.58 -35.55
N LEU A 319 -12.06 -11.16 -35.36
CA LEU A 319 -10.96 -10.55 -34.61
C LEU A 319 -10.44 -9.27 -35.29
N LYS A 320 -10.33 -9.25 -36.62
CA LYS A 320 -9.95 -8.04 -37.37
C LYS A 320 -10.99 -6.93 -37.23
N THR A 321 -12.28 -7.27 -37.29
CA THR A 321 -13.34 -6.27 -37.08
C THR A 321 -13.36 -5.76 -35.66
N GLN A 322 -13.20 -6.63 -34.66
CA GLN A 322 -13.13 -6.23 -33.25
C GLN A 322 -11.93 -5.30 -33.01
N LYS A 323 -10.75 -5.66 -33.52
CA LYS A 323 -9.56 -4.80 -33.44
C LYS A 323 -9.82 -3.41 -34.03
N SER A 324 -10.49 -3.34 -35.18
CA SER A 324 -10.82 -2.04 -35.80
C SER A 324 -11.76 -1.19 -34.95
N VAL A 325 -12.68 -1.82 -34.20
CA VAL A 325 -13.57 -1.14 -33.26
C VAL A 325 -12.78 -0.66 -32.05
N ASP A 326 -11.92 -1.51 -31.49
CA ASP A 326 -11.06 -1.15 -30.36
C ASP A 326 -10.11 0.00 -30.73
N ASP A 327 -9.52 -0.03 -31.92
CA ASP A 327 -8.67 1.06 -32.46
C ASP A 327 -9.43 2.39 -32.64
N MET A 328 -10.76 2.34 -32.84
CA MET A 328 -11.61 3.53 -32.90
C MET A 328 -11.93 4.05 -31.50
N GLN A 329 -12.30 3.16 -30.58
CA GLN A 329 -12.55 3.51 -29.17
C GLN A 329 -11.31 4.08 -28.49
N MET A 330 -10.12 3.52 -28.76
CA MET A 330 -8.86 4.05 -28.24
C MET A 330 -8.58 5.47 -28.73
N ARG A 331 -8.92 5.79 -29.98
CA ARG A 331 -8.81 7.16 -30.51
C ARG A 331 -9.80 8.11 -29.84
N GLU A 332 -11.06 7.70 -29.67
CA GLU A 332 -12.07 8.52 -28.97
C GLU A 332 -11.67 8.79 -27.50
N LEU A 333 -11.14 7.79 -26.80
CA LEU A 333 -10.62 7.96 -25.44
C LEU A 333 -9.41 8.88 -25.40
N GLN A 334 -8.53 8.82 -26.41
CA GLN A 334 -7.39 9.72 -26.51
C GLN A 334 -7.84 11.16 -26.77
N ASP A 335 -8.77 11.39 -27.69
CA ASP A 335 -9.33 12.72 -27.96
C ASP A 335 -10.03 13.30 -26.71
N THR A 336 -10.74 12.45 -25.96
CA THR A 336 -11.38 12.83 -24.69
C THR A 336 -10.33 13.20 -23.64
N LEU A 337 -9.26 12.43 -23.52
CA LEU A 337 -8.15 12.71 -22.60
C LEU A 337 -7.45 14.04 -22.96
N GLU A 338 -7.22 14.31 -24.23
CA GLU A 338 -6.63 15.57 -24.71
C GLU A 338 -7.54 16.76 -24.38
N ALA A 339 -8.86 16.61 -24.54
CA ALA A 339 -9.83 17.62 -24.12
C ALA A 339 -9.81 17.87 -22.60
N GLU A 340 -9.79 16.82 -21.78
CA GLU A 340 -9.70 16.93 -20.32
C GLU A 340 -8.39 17.59 -19.86
N GLN A 341 -7.26 17.28 -20.51
CA GLN A 341 -5.97 17.94 -20.25
C GLN A 341 -6.00 19.43 -20.59
N TYR A 342 -6.69 19.80 -21.67
CA TYR A 342 -6.91 21.20 -22.04
C TYR A 342 -7.72 21.94 -20.96
N PHE A 343 -8.85 21.37 -20.52
CA PHE A 343 -9.65 21.95 -19.43
C PHE A 343 -8.86 22.05 -18.12
N SER A 344 -8.11 21.00 -17.75
CA SER A 344 -7.24 21.02 -16.57
C SER A 344 -6.23 22.18 -16.61
N THR A 345 -5.63 22.43 -17.77
CA THR A 345 -4.67 23.54 -17.97
C THR A 345 -5.36 24.90 -17.86
N LEU A 346 -6.58 25.02 -18.40
CA LEU A 346 -7.41 26.21 -18.29
C LEU A 346 -7.77 26.52 -16.83
N TYR A 347 -8.26 25.53 -16.09
CA TYR A 347 -8.59 25.69 -14.67
C TYR A 347 -7.36 26.02 -13.81
N LYS A 348 -6.21 25.37 -14.07
CA LYS A 348 -4.94 25.73 -13.41
C LYS A 348 -4.54 27.18 -13.66
N THR A 349 -4.75 27.66 -14.88
CA THR A 349 -4.46 29.06 -15.25
C THR A 349 -5.43 30.01 -14.55
N GLN A 350 -6.72 29.72 -14.56
CA GLN A 350 -7.72 30.51 -13.84
C GLN A 350 -7.44 30.59 -12.32
N VAL A 351 -7.04 29.47 -11.71
CA VAL A 351 -6.67 29.46 -10.27
C VAL A 351 -5.44 30.32 -10.01
N ARG A 352 -4.46 30.32 -10.91
CA ARG A 352 -3.26 31.17 -10.80
C ARG A 352 -3.61 32.65 -10.94
N GLU A 353 -4.41 33.02 -11.94
CA GLU A 353 -4.87 34.40 -12.14
C GLU A 353 -5.65 34.91 -10.92
N LEU A 354 -6.57 34.09 -10.38
CA LEU A 354 -7.33 34.45 -9.17
C LEU A 354 -6.44 34.57 -7.92
N ARG A 355 -5.37 33.77 -7.82
CA ARG A 355 -4.38 33.90 -6.74
C ARG A 355 -3.59 35.20 -6.88
N GLU A 356 -3.11 35.52 -8.08
CA GLU A 356 -2.39 36.77 -8.36
C GLU A 356 -3.28 37.98 -8.05
N GLU A 357 -4.55 37.97 -8.45
CA GLU A 357 -5.51 39.04 -8.13
C GLU A 357 -5.75 39.16 -6.61
N ALA A 358 -5.84 38.03 -5.89
CA ALA A 358 -5.98 38.03 -4.44
C ALA A 358 -4.72 38.59 -3.73
N ASP A 359 -3.54 38.21 -4.20
CA ASP A 359 -2.26 38.69 -3.67
C ASP A 359 -2.08 40.20 -3.92
N ASP A 360 -2.47 40.70 -5.09
CA ASP A 360 -2.47 42.13 -5.40
C ASP A 360 -3.45 42.91 -4.50
N LYS A 361 -4.66 42.40 -4.29
CA LYS A 361 -5.63 43.00 -3.36
C LYS A 361 -5.13 42.98 -1.92
N CYS A 362 -4.42 41.93 -1.51
CA CYS A 362 -3.82 41.85 -0.18
C CYS A 362 -2.72 42.90 -0.02
N ARG A 363 -1.84 43.07 -1.01
CA ARG A 363 -0.83 44.15 -1.06
C ARG A 363 -1.47 45.52 -0.93
N GLN A 364 -2.51 45.79 -1.73
CA GLN A 364 -3.23 47.07 -1.68
C GLN A 364 -3.89 47.32 -0.31
N ALA A 365 -4.44 46.28 0.31
CA ALA A 365 -5.01 46.39 1.65
C ALA A 365 -3.93 46.72 2.71
N MET A 366 -2.74 46.12 2.61
CA MET A 366 -1.61 46.44 3.49
C MET A 366 -1.15 47.89 3.34
N GLU A 367 -0.98 48.38 2.10
CA GLU A 367 -0.62 49.78 1.82
C GLU A 367 -1.64 50.75 2.44
N LEU A 368 -2.94 50.46 2.28
CA LEU A 368 -4.00 51.28 2.90
C LEU A 368 -3.99 51.22 4.43
N GLU A 369 -3.62 50.09 5.04
CA GLU A 369 -3.45 50.01 6.49
C GLU A 369 -2.25 50.81 6.99
N GLU A 370 -1.13 50.80 6.25
CA GLU A 370 0.05 51.63 6.54
C GLU A 370 -0.28 53.12 6.41
N GLU A 371 -1.00 53.53 5.37
CA GLU A 371 -1.48 54.91 5.24
C GLU A 371 -2.44 55.29 6.38
N ARG A 372 -3.40 54.43 6.71
CA ARG A 372 -4.34 54.65 7.82
C ARG A 372 -3.60 54.82 9.15
N THR A 373 -2.60 53.99 9.43
CA THR A 373 -1.81 54.06 10.66
C THR A 373 -0.95 55.32 10.70
N SER A 374 -0.32 55.69 9.58
CA SER A 374 0.40 56.96 9.43
C SER A 374 -0.50 58.17 9.69
N LEU A 375 -1.69 58.23 9.07
CA LEU A 375 -2.67 59.29 9.27
C LEU A 375 -3.18 59.34 10.71
N THR A 376 -3.40 58.18 11.33
CA THR A 376 -3.80 58.10 12.75
C THR A 376 -2.72 58.70 13.65
N GLN A 377 -1.45 58.42 13.37
CA GLN A 377 -0.33 58.96 14.13
C GLN A 377 -0.18 60.47 13.92
N GLN A 378 -0.35 60.96 12.69
CA GLN A 378 -0.39 62.39 12.39
C GLN A 378 -1.53 63.11 13.12
N LEU A 379 -2.72 62.49 13.15
CA LEU A 379 -3.87 63.03 13.89
C LEU A 379 -3.59 63.08 15.39
N GLN A 380 -3.02 62.03 15.99
CA GLN A 380 -2.62 62.04 17.41
C GLN A 380 -1.62 63.17 17.72
N LEU A 381 -0.62 63.38 16.85
CA LEU A 381 0.33 64.48 17.00
C LEU A 381 -0.34 65.86 16.87
N ALA A 382 -1.33 66.00 16.00
CA ALA A 382 -2.10 67.23 15.84
C ALA A 382 -3.00 67.50 17.06
N VAL A 383 -3.68 66.47 17.57
CA VAL A 383 -4.49 66.54 18.80
C VAL A 383 -3.62 66.93 19.99
N GLY A 384 -2.48 66.26 20.19
CA GLY A 384 -1.55 66.62 21.28
C GLY A 384 -1.02 68.05 21.19
N ARG A 385 -0.79 68.56 19.96
CA ARG A 385 -0.46 69.97 19.75
C ARG A 385 -1.61 70.90 20.12
N ALA A 386 -2.82 70.61 19.66
CA ALA A 386 -4.00 71.40 19.99
C ALA A 386 -4.28 71.43 21.50
N ASP A 387 -4.14 70.29 22.19
CA ASP A 387 -4.29 70.20 23.64
C ASP A 387 -3.22 71.04 24.37
N SER A 388 -1.97 71.00 23.90
CA SER A 388 -0.89 71.82 24.48
C SER A 388 -1.09 73.32 24.26
N GLU A 389 -1.61 73.72 23.09
CA GLU A 389 -1.93 75.12 22.79
C GLU A 389 -3.13 75.59 23.60
N ALA A 390 -4.18 74.75 23.74
CA ALA A 390 -5.33 75.06 24.58
C ALA A 390 -4.93 75.25 26.05
N LEU A 391 -4.03 74.39 26.57
CA LEU A 391 -3.47 74.54 27.91
C LEU A 391 -2.66 75.83 28.04
N ALA A 392 -1.76 76.12 27.09
CA ALA A 392 -0.97 77.35 27.09
C ALA A 392 -1.86 78.60 27.03
N ARG A 393 -2.90 78.57 26.20
CA ARG A 393 -3.90 79.65 26.09
C ARG A 393 -4.68 79.82 27.40
N SER A 394 -5.11 78.73 28.05
CA SER A 394 -5.77 78.79 29.37
C SER A 394 -4.87 79.39 30.45
N ILE A 395 -3.58 79.02 30.49
CA ILE A 395 -2.61 79.60 31.43
C ILE A 395 -2.45 81.10 31.15
N ALA A 396 -2.31 81.49 29.87
CA ALA A 396 -2.19 82.88 29.49
C ALA A 396 -3.45 83.69 29.87
N GLU A 397 -4.64 83.17 29.60
CA GLU A 397 -5.91 83.78 29.98
C GLU A 397 -6.02 83.97 31.51
N GLU A 398 -5.60 82.99 32.30
CA GLU A 398 -5.56 83.09 33.76
C GLU A 398 -4.58 84.17 34.23
N THR A 399 -3.37 84.22 33.67
CA THR A 399 -2.39 85.28 34.01
C THR A 399 -2.88 86.68 33.64
N VAL A 400 -3.57 86.84 32.50
CA VAL A 400 -4.17 88.13 32.12
C VAL A 400 -5.27 88.52 33.10
N ALA A 401 -6.14 87.58 33.50
CA ALA A 401 -7.17 87.85 34.48
C ALA A 401 -6.61 88.23 35.87
N GLU A 402 -5.47 87.66 36.27
CA GLU A 402 -4.75 88.06 37.47
C GLU A 402 -4.18 89.47 37.36
N LEU A 403 -3.53 89.79 36.23
CA LEU A 403 -2.99 91.14 35.98
C LEU A 403 -4.10 92.19 35.90
N GLU A 404 -5.27 91.87 35.33
CA GLU A 404 -6.43 92.75 35.34
C GLU A 404 -6.95 92.99 36.76
N LYS A 405 -7.00 91.95 37.61
CA LYS A 405 -7.31 92.13 39.03
C LYS A 405 -6.29 93.02 39.73
N GLU A 406 -4.99 92.80 39.53
CA GLU A 406 -3.95 93.67 40.11
C GLU A 406 -4.08 95.12 39.63
N LYS A 407 -4.31 95.31 38.32
CA LYS A 407 -4.55 96.64 37.73
C LYS A 407 -5.74 97.33 38.39
N THR A 408 -6.88 96.66 38.51
CA THR A 408 -8.06 97.26 39.17
C THR A 408 -7.80 97.61 40.63
N VAL A 409 -7.07 96.77 41.38
CA VAL A 409 -6.64 97.08 42.74
C VAL A 409 -5.76 98.34 42.76
N LYS A 410 -4.79 98.44 41.86
CA LYS A 410 -3.90 99.62 41.76
C LYS A 410 -4.65 100.89 41.35
N GLU A 411 -5.60 100.79 40.44
CA GLU A 411 -6.48 101.90 40.05
C GLU A 411 -7.32 102.38 41.23
N LEU A 412 -7.87 101.47 42.05
CA LEU A 412 -8.58 101.81 43.28
C LEU A 412 -7.67 102.47 44.31
N GLU A 413 -6.45 101.96 44.52
CA GLU A 413 -5.45 102.56 45.41
C GLU A 413 -5.08 103.99 44.98
N ILE A 414 -4.85 104.21 43.68
CA ILE A 414 -4.56 105.54 43.12
C ILE A 414 -5.76 106.47 43.27
N SER A 415 -6.97 105.98 42.95
CA SER A 415 -8.21 106.76 43.11
C SER A 415 -8.42 107.19 44.57
N ASP A 416 -8.19 106.31 45.53
CA ASP A 416 -8.28 106.63 46.96
C ASP A 416 -7.20 107.65 47.39
N LEU A 417 -5.97 107.51 46.90
CA LEU A 417 -4.90 108.50 47.12
C LEU A 417 -5.23 109.87 46.52
N VAL A 418 -5.75 109.91 45.29
CA VAL A 418 -6.18 111.15 44.63
C VAL A 418 -7.35 111.78 45.38
N SER A 419 -8.33 111.00 45.80
CA SER A 419 -9.44 111.45 46.63
C SER A 419 -8.96 112.09 47.94
N ARG A 420 -8.03 111.42 48.65
CA ARG A 420 -7.39 111.94 49.86
C ARG A 420 -6.64 113.24 49.61
N HIS A 421 -5.79 113.29 48.59
CA HIS A 421 -5.08 114.53 48.24
C HIS A 421 -6.02 115.66 47.84
N THR A 422 -7.11 115.38 47.13
CA THR A 422 -8.12 116.38 46.78
C THR A 422 -8.81 116.91 48.04
N ALA A 423 -9.17 116.02 48.98
CA ALA A 423 -9.72 116.42 50.27
C ALA A 423 -8.73 117.30 51.06
N ASP A 424 -7.45 116.90 51.16
CA ASP A 424 -6.40 117.69 51.80
C ASP A 424 -6.23 119.06 51.15
N ILE A 425 -6.21 119.14 49.81
CA ILE A 425 -6.15 120.42 49.09
C ILE A 425 -7.35 121.29 49.45
N THR A 426 -8.57 120.74 49.43
CA THR A 426 -9.77 121.52 49.79
C THR A 426 -9.75 122.00 51.25
N GLU A 427 -9.19 121.23 52.17
CA GLU A 427 -8.99 121.64 53.57
C GLU A 427 -7.95 122.76 53.67
N LYS A 428 -6.82 122.64 52.95
CA LYS A 428 -5.79 123.68 52.89
C LYS A 428 -6.31 124.96 52.26
N ASP A 429 -7.08 124.89 51.18
CA ASP A 429 -7.72 126.04 50.53
C ASP A 429 -8.72 126.72 51.46
N SER A 430 -9.52 125.93 52.20
CA SER A 430 -10.44 126.45 53.21
C SER A 430 -9.68 127.18 54.34
N ALA A 431 -8.57 126.60 54.81
CA ALA A 431 -7.71 127.23 55.80
C ALA A 431 -7.05 128.51 55.26
N LEU A 432 -6.60 128.51 54.00
CA LEU A 432 -6.05 129.68 53.31
C LEU A 432 -7.09 130.78 53.17
N SER A 433 -8.34 130.44 52.83
CA SER A 433 -9.44 131.40 52.74
C SER A 433 -9.74 132.01 54.11
N ALA A 434 -9.77 131.21 55.18
CA ALA A 434 -9.95 131.69 56.54
C ALA A 434 -8.80 132.60 57.01
N VAL A 435 -7.56 132.32 56.57
CA VAL A 435 -6.41 133.21 56.82
C VAL A 435 -6.54 134.51 56.05
N LYS A 436 -6.96 134.48 54.77
CA LYS A 436 -7.22 135.69 53.97
C LYS A 436 -8.35 136.55 54.54
N GLU A 437 -9.42 135.93 55.05
CA GLU A 437 -10.49 136.65 55.74
C GLU A 437 -9.97 137.34 57.00
N ARG A 438 -9.16 136.64 57.81
CA ARG A 438 -8.47 137.25 58.97
C ARG A 438 -7.52 138.37 58.56
N GLU A 439 -6.79 138.20 57.46
CA GLU A 439 -5.91 139.24 56.93
C GLU A 439 -6.71 140.50 56.53
N GLN A 440 -7.84 140.33 55.82
CA GLN A 440 -8.72 141.45 55.48
C GLN A 440 -9.34 142.12 56.71
N GLU A 441 -9.69 141.34 57.72
CA GLU A 441 -10.27 141.83 58.98
C GLU A 441 -9.24 142.63 59.79
N LEU A 442 -8.00 142.13 59.88
CA LEU A 442 -6.86 142.85 60.45
C LEU A 442 -6.54 144.11 59.64
N SER A 443 -6.60 144.06 58.31
CA SER A 443 -6.38 145.23 57.46
C SER A 443 -7.46 146.30 57.67
N ARG A 444 -8.74 145.90 57.86
CA ARG A 444 -9.83 146.81 58.25
C ARG A 444 -9.60 147.41 59.64
N SER A 445 -9.12 146.61 60.59
CA SER A 445 -8.76 147.08 61.93
C SER A 445 -7.60 148.09 61.90
N VAL A 446 -6.56 147.84 61.10
CA VAL A 446 -5.44 148.78 60.89
C VAL A 446 -5.92 150.10 60.28
N GLU A 447 -6.85 150.07 59.32
CA GLU A 447 -7.40 151.27 58.71
C GLU A 447 -8.28 152.07 59.69
N SER A 448 -9.05 151.38 60.54
CA SER A 448 -9.79 151.99 61.66
C SER A 448 -8.84 152.67 62.66
N LEU A 449 -7.74 152.01 63.04
CA LEU A 449 -6.74 152.58 63.95
C LEU A 449 -6.01 153.79 63.34
N LYS A 450 -5.83 153.84 62.01
CA LYS A 450 -5.31 155.04 61.33
C LYS A 450 -6.28 156.21 61.40
N GLN A 451 -7.58 155.97 61.22
CA GLN A 451 -8.60 157.02 61.35
C GLN A 451 -8.68 157.55 62.78
N GLU A 452 -8.56 156.68 63.78
CA GLU A 452 -8.45 157.05 65.20
C GLU A 452 -7.18 157.88 65.48
N LYS A 453 -6.05 157.50 64.87
CA LYS A 453 -4.80 158.25 64.96
C LYS A 453 -4.93 159.65 64.36
N GLU A 454 -5.60 159.81 63.22
CA GLU A 454 -5.81 161.11 62.58
C GLU A 454 -6.76 162.01 63.40
N ALA A 455 -7.80 161.44 64.02
CA ALA A 455 -8.69 162.15 64.93
C ALA A 455 -7.97 162.62 66.21
N LEU A 456 -7.11 161.77 66.79
CA LEU A 456 -6.27 162.13 67.93
C LEU A 456 -5.21 163.20 67.56
N ASN A 457 -4.66 163.17 66.34
CA ASN A 457 -3.68 164.16 65.88
C ASN A 457 -4.29 165.55 65.70
N ALA A 458 -5.56 165.63 65.28
CA ALA A 458 -6.31 166.89 65.22
C ALA A 458 -6.62 167.46 66.63
N GLN A 459 -6.76 166.59 67.63
CA GLN A 459 -6.97 166.97 69.02
C GLN A 459 -5.68 167.42 69.73
N VAL A 460 -4.51 166.94 69.29
CA VAL A 460 -3.18 167.38 69.75
C VAL A 460 -2.84 168.79 69.25
N GLN A 461 -3.17 169.15 68.01
CA GLN A 461 -2.93 170.51 67.47
C GLN A 461 -3.74 171.61 68.18
N SER A 462 -4.91 171.29 68.74
CA SER A 462 -5.75 172.24 69.49
C SER A 462 -5.22 172.51 70.92
N LEU A 463 -4.48 171.55 71.49
CA LEU A 463 -3.98 171.61 72.88
C LEU A 463 -2.52 172.11 72.99
N GLU A 464 -1.84 172.34 71.86
CA GLU A 464 -0.45 172.83 71.79
C GLU A 464 -0.31 174.36 71.94
N GLU A 465 -1.39 175.16 71.83
CA GLU A 465 -1.34 176.62 72.09
C GLU A 465 -1.59 177.02 73.55
N GLU A 466 -2.15 176.13 74.38
CA GLU A 466 -2.46 176.45 75.79
C GLU A 466 -1.34 176.12 76.80
N ASN A 467 -0.31 175.33 76.44
CA ASN A 467 0.62 174.78 77.43
C ASN A 467 2.06 175.35 77.40
N LYS A 468 2.20 176.64 77.08
CA LYS A 468 3.46 177.41 77.19
C LYS A 468 3.72 178.05 78.56
N LYS A 469 3.11 177.53 79.64
CA LYS A 469 3.44 177.93 81.01
C LYS A 469 3.55 176.71 81.92
N VAL A 470 4.76 176.56 82.48
CA VAL A 470 5.18 175.71 83.61
C VAL A 470 5.85 174.37 83.23
N THR A 471 7.15 174.52 83.07
CA THR A 471 8.26 173.57 83.13
C THR A 471 8.38 172.71 84.40
N ASN A 472 8.99 171.53 84.19
CA ASN A 472 9.92 170.76 85.05
C ASN A 472 9.42 169.78 86.13
N ASP A 473 10.17 168.66 86.17
CA ASP A 473 10.17 167.50 87.08
C ASP A 473 9.10 166.41 86.80
N ARG A 474 9.42 165.17 86.41
CA ARG A 474 10.44 164.25 86.95
C ARG A 474 10.70 163.03 86.05
N LYS A 475 11.91 162.50 86.18
CA LYS A 475 12.53 161.36 85.51
C LYS A 475 12.71 160.21 86.53
N GLY A 476 12.39 158.95 86.19
CA GLY A 476 12.81 157.78 86.97
C GLY A 476 12.01 156.48 86.78
N GLU A 477 12.64 155.48 86.16
CA GLU A 477 12.46 154.02 86.37
C GLU A 477 11.11 153.39 85.94
N LEU A 478 10.89 152.72 84.79
CA LEU A 478 11.74 151.99 83.84
C LEU A 478 12.56 150.83 84.44
N GLU A 479 11.85 149.92 85.10
CA GLU A 479 11.48 148.57 84.59
C GLU A 479 12.55 147.72 83.88
N LYS A 480 13.83 148.05 84.02
CA LYS A 480 14.91 147.23 83.53
C LYS A 480 15.23 146.11 84.51
N LEU A 481 14.61 144.96 84.24
CA LEU A 481 15.27 143.70 83.86
C LEU A 481 14.47 142.54 84.44
N SER A 482 13.53 142.00 83.67
CA SER A 482 13.88 141.00 82.66
C SER A 482 14.74 139.93 83.31
N LYS A 483 14.06 138.93 83.88
CA LYS A 483 13.85 137.69 83.13
C LYS A 483 15.20 137.12 82.65
N GLN A 484 16.01 136.73 83.63
CA GLN A 484 16.98 135.65 83.52
C GLN A 484 16.19 134.34 83.67
N LEU A 485 15.62 133.72 82.62
CA LEU A 485 16.23 132.94 81.53
C LEU A 485 16.87 131.58 81.91
N LYS A 486 16.98 131.13 83.17
CA LYS A 486 17.87 129.96 83.44
C LYS A 486 17.39 128.90 84.43
N GLN A 487 16.21 128.32 84.21
CA GLN A 487 15.90 127.04 84.85
C GLN A 487 14.99 126.21 83.95
N GLU A 488 15.58 125.65 82.88
CA GLU A 488 16.03 124.25 82.86
C GLU A 488 14.84 123.32 82.59
N GLN A 489 14.72 122.71 81.41
CA GLN A 489 15.72 121.80 80.81
C GLN A 489 16.17 120.69 81.78
N LEU A 490 15.26 119.86 82.29
CA LEU A 490 15.54 118.47 82.68
C LEU A 490 14.17 117.81 82.98
N LEU A 491 13.56 117.01 82.10
CA LEU A 491 13.99 115.66 81.73
C LEU A 491 13.44 115.28 80.34
N LYS A 492 14.37 115.10 79.41
CA LYS A 492 14.31 114.02 78.43
C LYS A 492 14.41 112.66 79.16
N MET A 493 13.97 111.61 78.47
CA MET A 493 14.74 110.39 78.18
C MET A 493 14.09 109.09 78.67
N GLN A 494 13.55 108.32 77.73
CA GLN A 494 14.13 107.05 77.26
C GLN A 494 13.23 106.53 76.12
N ALA A 495 13.69 106.62 74.87
CA ALA A 495 14.37 105.50 74.22
C ALA A 495 13.40 104.32 74.10
N VAL A 496 12.67 104.16 73.00
CA VAL A 496 13.23 103.59 71.76
C VAL A 496 14.21 102.46 72.11
N ASN A 497 13.75 101.21 72.06
CA ASN A 497 14.25 100.29 71.06
C ASN A 497 13.79 98.84 71.19
N LYS A 498 13.64 98.28 69.98
CA LYS A 498 14.03 96.94 69.55
C LYS A 498 13.06 95.82 69.91
N LEU A 499 12.34 95.35 68.90
CA LEU A 499 12.84 94.34 67.94
C LEU A 499 13.16 93.05 68.67
N ALA A 500 12.33 92.06 68.35
CA ALA A 500 12.45 90.63 68.53
C ALA A 500 11.11 90.18 69.12
N GLU A 501 10.38 89.24 68.56
CA GLU A 501 10.68 88.22 67.58
C GLU A 501 9.27 87.67 67.30
N ILE A 502 8.81 87.65 66.06
CA ILE A 502 9.03 86.51 65.18
C ILE A 502 8.34 85.26 65.73
N MET A 503 7.51 84.68 64.86
CA MET A 503 7.09 83.28 64.82
C MET A 503 6.03 82.84 65.83
N ALA A 504 5.08 81.97 65.52
CA ALA A 504 4.61 81.38 64.28
C ALA A 504 3.45 80.43 64.66
N ARG A 505 2.67 80.06 63.63
CA ARG A 505 2.04 78.75 63.39
C ARG A 505 0.67 78.38 64.01
N LYS A 506 -0.04 77.59 63.17
CA LYS A 506 -0.99 76.49 63.42
C LYS A 506 -2.49 76.90 63.56
N GLU A 507 -3.51 76.29 62.91
CA GLU A 507 -3.80 74.88 62.54
C GLU A 507 -4.89 74.70 61.43
N ASN A 508 -4.79 73.54 60.73
CA ASN A 508 -5.81 72.57 60.24
C ASN A 508 -6.95 72.89 59.22
N LEU A 509 -6.97 72.02 58.17
CA LEU A 509 -8.03 71.36 57.34
C LEU A 509 -9.54 71.59 57.68
N PRO A 510 -10.57 71.27 56.83
CA PRO A 510 -10.62 70.27 55.73
C PRO A 510 -11.54 70.54 54.49
N ALA A 511 -11.51 69.56 53.56
CA ALA A 511 -12.64 69.00 52.78
C ALA A 511 -13.12 69.59 51.43
N SER A 512 -13.17 68.65 50.46
CA SER A 512 -14.24 68.41 49.46
C SER A 512 -13.90 68.72 48.00
N ARG A 513 -13.86 67.70 47.14
CA ARG A 513 -15.02 67.29 46.30
C ARG A 513 -14.71 66.06 45.42
N LYS A 514 -15.74 65.23 45.28
CA LYS A 514 -15.87 64.04 44.40
C LYS A 514 -15.97 64.45 42.91
N PRO A 515 -15.89 63.47 42.00
CA PRO A 515 -16.99 63.31 41.05
C PRO A 515 -17.58 61.90 41.02
N LYS A 516 -18.84 61.87 40.61
CA LYS A 516 -19.82 60.80 40.70
C LYS A 516 -19.89 60.10 39.33
N ALA A 517 -19.42 58.86 39.24
CA ALA A 517 -19.61 58.03 38.05
C ALA A 517 -21.08 57.55 37.97
N SER A 518 -21.65 57.59 36.76
CA SER A 518 -23.06 57.35 36.47
C SER A 518 -23.41 55.86 36.50
N ALA A 519 -24.53 55.52 37.16
CA ALA A 519 -25.05 54.16 37.30
C ALA A 519 -25.55 53.53 35.97
N ASN A 520 -25.60 54.29 34.87
CA ASN A 520 -25.96 53.78 33.54
C ASN A 520 -24.79 53.11 32.79
N ASP A 521 -23.54 53.47 33.09
CA ASP A 521 -22.37 52.87 32.42
C ASP A 521 -22.02 51.49 33.00
N LEU A 522 -22.33 51.25 34.28
CA LEU A 522 -22.09 49.95 34.92
C LEU A 522 -22.99 48.85 34.35
N ARG A 523 -24.27 49.15 34.05
CA ARG A 523 -25.23 48.18 33.49
C ARG A 523 -24.97 47.86 32.01
N ARG A 524 -24.37 48.80 31.26
CA ARG A 524 -23.94 48.58 29.88
C ARG A 524 -22.67 47.74 29.83
N LYS A 525 -21.70 48.03 30.70
CA LYS A 525 -20.47 47.22 30.86
C LYS A 525 -20.74 45.83 31.44
N GLU A 526 -21.73 45.62 32.33
CA GLU A 526 -22.11 44.28 32.79
C GLU A 526 -22.77 43.41 31.71
N LYS A 527 -23.62 43.99 30.85
CA LYS A 527 -24.21 43.26 29.71
C LYS A 527 -23.16 42.93 28.64
N GLU A 528 -22.25 43.86 28.38
CA GLU A 528 -21.14 43.67 27.45
C GLU A 528 -20.11 42.68 27.98
N CYS A 529 -19.81 42.70 29.28
CA CYS A 529 -18.93 41.71 29.92
C CYS A 529 -19.56 40.30 29.92
N ARG A 530 -20.88 40.16 30.13
CA ARG A 530 -21.58 38.87 29.97
C ARG A 530 -21.58 38.37 28.53
N LYS A 531 -21.75 39.28 27.56
CA LYS A 531 -21.72 38.94 26.14
C LYS A 531 -20.32 38.51 25.69
N LEU A 532 -19.29 39.27 26.06
CA LEU A 532 -17.88 38.93 25.80
C LEU A 532 -17.46 37.65 26.51
N GLN A 533 -18.02 37.36 27.70
CA GLN A 533 -17.73 36.11 28.41
C GLN A 533 -18.45 34.90 27.79
N GLN A 534 -19.65 35.10 27.21
CA GLN A 534 -20.34 34.07 26.44
C GLN A 534 -19.64 33.82 25.10
N GLU A 535 -19.19 34.87 24.40
CA GLU A 535 -18.40 34.78 23.17
C GLU A 535 -17.04 34.09 23.44
N LEU A 536 -16.36 34.42 24.55
CA LEU A 536 -15.12 33.75 24.95
C LEU A 536 -15.34 32.26 25.27
N THR A 537 -16.48 31.90 25.86
CA THR A 537 -16.82 30.49 26.17
C THR A 537 -17.15 29.73 24.89
N MET A 538 -17.95 30.33 24.00
CA MET A 538 -18.23 29.76 22.68
C MET A 538 -16.97 29.55 21.85
N GLU A 539 -16.02 30.49 21.90
CA GLU A 539 -14.77 30.34 21.16
C GLU A 539 -13.85 29.30 21.78
N ARG A 540 -13.81 29.18 23.12
CA ARG A 540 -13.14 28.05 23.79
C ARG A 540 -13.77 26.70 23.44
N ASP A 541 -15.09 26.61 23.32
CA ASP A 541 -15.78 25.39 22.93
C ASP A 541 -15.50 25.04 21.46
N LYS A 542 -15.48 26.04 20.55
CA LYS A 542 -15.08 25.83 19.14
C LYS A 542 -13.63 25.39 19.02
N PHE A 543 -12.71 26.04 19.74
CA PHE A 543 -11.30 25.64 19.76
C PHE A 543 -11.14 24.21 20.33
N SER A 544 -11.87 23.87 21.40
CA SER A 544 -11.84 22.52 21.97
C SER A 544 -12.40 21.47 21.01
N GLN A 545 -13.48 21.77 20.28
CA GLN A 545 -14.01 20.91 19.23
C GLN A 545 -13.04 20.74 18.06
N MET A 546 -12.37 21.81 17.64
CA MET A 546 -11.36 21.77 16.58
C MET A 546 -10.13 20.94 16.99
N VAL A 547 -9.66 21.10 18.22
CA VAL A 547 -8.57 20.26 18.77
C VAL A 547 -8.99 18.80 18.85
N SER A 548 -10.21 18.50 19.29
CA SER A 548 -10.73 17.13 19.32
C SER A 548 -10.88 16.54 17.91
N LYS A 549 -11.28 17.34 16.92
CA LYS A 549 -11.38 16.93 15.52
C LYS A 549 -9.99 16.60 14.96
N TYR A 550 -9.00 17.47 15.16
CA TYR A 550 -7.63 17.21 14.70
C TYR A 550 -6.97 16.05 15.44
N GLN A 551 -7.23 15.87 16.74
CA GLN A 551 -6.77 14.67 17.46
C GLN A 551 -7.38 13.39 16.88
N LYS A 552 -8.67 13.42 16.50
CA LYS A 552 -9.30 12.29 15.83
C LYS A 552 -8.73 12.06 14.43
N GLU A 553 -8.55 13.11 13.63
CA GLU A 553 -7.93 13.00 12.30
C GLU A 553 -6.50 12.45 12.38
N VAL A 554 -5.72 12.83 13.40
CA VAL A 554 -4.38 12.25 13.65
C VAL A 554 -4.46 10.76 14.01
N GLN A 555 -5.42 10.36 14.84
CA GLN A 555 -5.64 8.94 15.18
C GLN A 555 -6.08 8.13 13.96
N ASP A 556 -7.00 8.65 13.15
CA ASP A 556 -7.49 8.01 11.93
C ASP A 556 -6.36 7.87 10.90
N LEU A 557 -5.50 8.89 10.74
CA LEU A 557 -4.32 8.82 9.88
C LEU A 557 -3.25 7.84 10.40
N GLN A 558 -3.06 7.74 11.71
CA GLN A 558 -2.18 6.73 12.32
C GLN A 558 -2.70 5.31 12.10
N ALA A 559 -4.01 5.10 12.20
CA ALA A 559 -4.64 3.81 11.91
C ALA A 559 -4.47 3.42 10.43
N LEU A 560 -4.72 4.36 9.50
CA LEU A 560 -4.51 4.14 8.07
C LEU A 560 -3.05 3.82 7.74
N LEU A 561 -2.10 4.54 8.34
CA LEU A 561 -0.66 4.26 8.14
C LEU A 561 -0.28 2.85 8.64
N TYR A 562 -0.87 2.41 9.75
CA TYR A 562 -0.66 1.07 10.29
C TYR A 562 -1.23 -0.02 9.38
N GLU A 563 -2.47 0.16 8.89
CA GLU A 563 -3.11 -0.75 7.93
C GLU A 563 -2.31 -0.84 6.62
N GLU A 564 -1.89 0.30 6.08
CA GLU A 564 -1.09 0.36 4.86
C GLU A 564 0.29 -0.28 5.06
N SER A 565 0.93 -0.08 6.21
CA SER A 565 2.18 -0.74 6.56
C SER A 565 2.04 -2.26 6.65
N GLN A 566 0.91 -2.77 7.16
CA GLN A 566 0.63 -4.22 7.18
C GLN A 566 0.40 -4.77 5.77
N SER A 567 -0.39 -4.07 4.95
CA SER A 567 -0.65 -4.44 3.56
C SER A 567 0.63 -4.50 2.75
N ARG A 568 1.53 -3.51 2.91
CA ARG A 568 2.85 -3.50 2.27
C ARG A 568 3.71 -4.70 2.66
N VAL A 569 3.75 -5.07 3.94
CA VAL A 569 4.52 -6.25 4.40
C VAL A 569 3.95 -7.52 3.79
N ARG A 570 2.63 -7.65 3.72
CA ARG A 570 1.97 -8.81 3.11
C ARG A 570 2.30 -8.94 1.62
N LEU A 571 2.14 -7.87 0.85
CA LEU A 571 2.45 -7.85 -0.58
C LEU A 571 3.93 -8.14 -0.84
N GLN A 572 4.84 -7.64 0.01
CA GLN A 572 6.26 -7.97 -0.08
C GLN A 572 6.52 -9.47 0.14
N MET A 573 5.83 -10.10 1.10
CA MET A 573 5.96 -11.55 1.36
C MET A 573 5.42 -12.39 0.20
N GLU A 574 4.34 -11.95 -0.45
CA GLU A 574 3.80 -12.58 -1.65
C GLU A 574 4.78 -12.47 -2.82
N ALA A 575 5.32 -11.28 -3.07
CA ALA A 575 6.33 -11.04 -4.10
C ALA A 575 7.58 -11.91 -3.87
N ASP A 576 8.11 -11.97 -2.64
CA ASP A 576 9.26 -12.81 -2.29
C ASP A 576 8.98 -14.32 -2.50
N SER A 577 7.74 -14.75 -2.24
CA SER A 577 7.31 -16.14 -2.51
C SER A 577 7.24 -16.43 -4.01
N LYS A 578 6.71 -15.49 -4.81
CA LYS A 578 6.63 -15.60 -6.27
C LYS A 578 7.99 -15.55 -6.94
N ASP A 579 8.92 -14.73 -6.44
CA ASP A 579 10.33 -14.74 -6.86
C ASP A 579 10.97 -16.12 -6.64
N SER A 580 10.73 -16.76 -5.49
CA SER A 580 11.24 -18.12 -5.25
C SER A 580 10.59 -19.18 -6.16
N GLU A 581 9.33 -18.97 -6.57
CA GLU A 581 8.63 -19.84 -7.52
C GLU A 581 9.22 -19.69 -8.93
N ILE A 582 9.45 -18.45 -9.38
CA ILE A 582 10.12 -18.13 -10.63
C ILE A 582 11.51 -18.76 -10.65
N GLU A 583 12.33 -18.56 -9.60
CA GLU A 583 13.66 -19.18 -9.49
C GLU A 583 13.57 -20.72 -9.61
N SER A 584 12.56 -21.33 -8.99
CA SER A 584 12.33 -22.78 -9.11
C SER A 584 11.96 -23.21 -10.53
N LEU A 585 11.16 -22.43 -11.25
CA LEU A 585 10.77 -22.71 -12.62
C LEU A 585 11.94 -22.46 -13.59
N THR A 586 12.71 -21.40 -13.38
CA THR A 586 13.93 -21.10 -14.14
C THR A 586 14.98 -22.19 -13.96
N CYS A 587 15.19 -22.71 -12.74
CA CYS A 587 16.08 -23.85 -12.52
C CYS A 587 15.58 -25.12 -13.21
N LYS A 588 14.26 -25.41 -13.15
CA LYS A 588 13.67 -26.55 -13.87
C LYS A 588 13.84 -26.41 -15.39
N LEU A 589 13.62 -25.21 -15.94
CA LEU A 589 13.83 -24.93 -17.36
C LEU A 589 15.30 -25.05 -17.76
N ALA A 590 16.23 -24.58 -16.92
CA ALA A 590 17.66 -24.75 -17.13
C ALA A 590 18.05 -26.24 -17.13
N ASN A 591 17.49 -27.04 -16.21
CA ASN A 591 17.71 -28.49 -16.17
C ASN A 591 17.18 -29.17 -17.43
N ILE A 592 15.93 -28.90 -17.83
CA ILE A 592 15.33 -29.44 -19.07
C ILE A 592 16.18 -29.05 -20.29
N ASN A 593 16.62 -27.79 -20.38
CA ASN A 593 17.48 -27.33 -21.48
C ASN A 593 18.86 -28.00 -21.47
N SER A 594 19.42 -28.33 -20.29
CA SER A 594 20.69 -29.07 -20.18
C SER A 594 20.55 -30.54 -20.56
N GLU A 595 19.41 -31.16 -20.25
CA GLU A 595 19.05 -32.54 -20.64
C GLU A 595 18.78 -32.63 -22.15
N THR A 596 18.27 -31.57 -22.77
CA THR A 596 18.01 -31.53 -24.23
C THR A 596 19.27 -31.23 -25.06
N ALA A 597 20.37 -30.78 -24.43
CA ALA A 597 21.61 -30.36 -25.09
C ALA A 597 22.80 -31.33 -24.96
N SER A 598 22.61 -32.54 -24.40
CA SER A 598 23.74 -33.46 -24.11
C SER A 598 23.69 -34.77 -24.90
N LEU A 599 24.10 -34.68 -26.17
CA LEU A 599 24.89 -35.71 -26.86
C LEU A 599 26.31 -35.15 -27.11
N SER A 600 27.04 -34.85 -26.04
CA SER A 600 28.50 -34.72 -26.12
C SER A 600 29.13 -35.06 -24.78
N SER A 601 30.09 -35.99 -24.82
CA SER A 601 30.78 -36.51 -23.65
C SER A 601 31.76 -35.50 -23.07
N GLY A 602 31.80 -35.39 -21.73
CA GLY A 602 32.97 -34.94 -20.99
C GLY A 602 32.80 -33.71 -20.10
N ALA A 603 32.23 -33.89 -18.91
CA ALA A 603 32.56 -33.14 -17.69
C ALA A 603 31.88 -33.80 -16.47
N ASP A 604 32.52 -34.83 -15.92
CA ASP A 604 32.06 -35.60 -14.76
C ASP A 604 32.37 -34.90 -13.43
N ASN A 605 32.16 -33.58 -13.32
CA ASN A 605 32.46 -32.81 -12.10
C ASN A 605 31.36 -31.84 -11.64
N ASP A 606 30.27 -31.65 -12.39
CA ASP A 606 29.20 -30.69 -12.02
C ASP A 606 27.83 -31.36 -11.76
N ILE A 607 27.77 -32.70 -11.68
CA ILE A 607 26.55 -33.44 -11.32
C ILE A 607 26.20 -33.29 -9.82
N ASP A 608 27.15 -32.88 -8.99
CA ASP A 608 26.92 -32.68 -7.54
C ASP A 608 26.22 -31.34 -7.20
N GLU A 609 26.07 -30.44 -8.17
CA GLU A 609 25.23 -29.22 -8.05
C GLU A 609 23.76 -29.49 -8.44
N LEU A 610 23.42 -30.75 -8.78
CA LEU A 610 22.14 -31.17 -9.37
C LEU A 610 21.07 -31.66 -8.36
N GLU A 611 21.34 -31.67 -7.05
CA GLU A 611 20.33 -31.83 -5.98
C GLU A 611 19.73 -30.47 -5.52
N SER A 612 19.54 -29.57 -6.47
CA SER A 612 19.56 -28.10 -6.33
C SER A 612 18.32 -27.45 -5.67
N ARG A 613 17.71 -28.06 -4.63
CA ARG A 613 16.79 -27.33 -3.76
C ARG A 613 16.86 -27.83 -2.31
N LEU A 614 17.41 -26.99 -1.44
CA LEU A 614 17.41 -27.26 0.00
C LEU A 614 16.02 -26.91 0.56
N GLU A 615 15.14 -27.91 0.63
CA GLU A 615 13.81 -27.79 1.22
C GLU A 615 13.48 -29.00 2.12
N GLY A 616 12.55 -28.82 3.05
CA GLY A 616 12.07 -29.90 3.92
C GLY A 616 11.47 -29.44 5.24
N TRP A 617 11.07 -30.41 6.06
CA TRP A 617 10.42 -30.16 7.35
C TRP A 617 11.43 -29.83 8.44
N LEU A 618 11.28 -28.65 9.07
CA LEU A 618 12.00 -28.24 10.27
C LEU A 618 11.01 -27.85 11.36
N SER A 619 11.44 -27.88 12.62
CA SER A 619 10.60 -27.40 13.73
C SER A 619 11.19 -26.18 14.41
N ILE A 620 10.36 -25.17 14.64
CA ILE A 620 10.69 -23.89 15.27
C ILE A 620 10.09 -23.88 16.69
N PRO A 621 10.77 -23.33 17.71
CA PRO A 621 10.19 -23.20 19.04
C PRO A 621 8.99 -22.22 19.04
N ASN A 622 7.91 -22.60 19.71
CA ASN A 622 6.68 -21.79 19.76
C ASN A 622 6.86 -20.49 20.58
N LYS A 623 7.82 -20.50 21.54
CA LYS A 623 8.34 -19.35 22.33
C LYS A 623 9.77 -19.67 22.82
N GLN A 624 10.49 -18.70 23.40
CA GLN A 624 11.84 -18.90 23.98
C GLN A 624 11.96 -20.05 25.02
N ASN A 625 10.85 -20.53 25.60
CA ASN A 625 10.85 -21.66 26.53
C ASN A 625 10.28 -22.94 25.90
N ILE A 626 11.18 -23.76 25.35
CA ILE A 626 10.88 -25.00 24.58
C ILE A 626 10.15 -26.05 25.44
N LYS A 627 10.50 -26.19 26.72
CA LYS A 627 9.94 -27.22 27.62
C LYS A 627 8.44 -27.03 27.91
N ARG A 628 7.94 -25.79 27.86
CA ARG A 628 6.54 -25.45 28.20
C ARG A 628 5.64 -25.32 26.97
N HIS A 629 6.20 -24.96 25.82
CA HIS A 629 5.43 -24.57 24.63
C HIS A 629 5.68 -25.43 23.40
N GLY A 630 6.64 -26.35 23.46
CA GLY A 630 6.90 -27.34 22.42
C GLY A 630 7.51 -26.77 21.14
N TRP A 631 7.69 -27.67 20.17
CA TRP A 631 8.18 -27.39 18.83
C TRP A 631 7.01 -27.33 17.84
N ARG A 632 7.00 -26.32 16.96
CA ARG A 632 6.04 -26.18 15.87
C ARG A 632 6.71 -26.58 14.56
N ARG A 633 6.14 -27.57 13.87
CA ARG A 633 6.64 -28.07 12.59
C ARG A 633 6.26 -27.10 11.45
N GLN A 634 7.21 -26.78 10.59
CA GLN A 634 7.05 -25.90 9.43
C GLN A 634 7.81 -26.45 8.22
N TYR A 635 7.30 -26.18 7.03
CA TYR A 635 7.94 -26.56 5.76
C TYR A 635 8.84 -25.42 5.31
N VAL A 636 10.12 -25.70 5.11
CA VAL A 636 11.14 -24.66 4.87
C VAL A 636 11.72 -24.84 3.47
N VAL A 637 11.81 -23.73 2.73
CA VAL A 637 12.32 -23.67 1.37
C VAL A 637 13.43 -22.63 1.30
N VAL A 638 14.60 -23.00 0.80
CA VAL A 638 15.74 -22.09 0.65
C VAL A 638 15.94 -21.74 -0.82
N SER A 639 15.69 -20.47 -1.16
CA SER A 639 15.94 -19.92 -2.50
C SER A 639 17.41 -19.50 -2.67
N SER A 640 17.72 -18.73 -3.72
CA SER A 640 19.05 -18.14 -3.90
C SER A 640 19.32 -16.97 -2.96
N ARG A 641 18.26 -16.22 -2.58
CA ARG A 641 18.34 -14.99 -1.78
C ARG A 641 17.60 -15.02 -0.44
N LYS A 642 16.69 -15.98 -0.21
CA LYS A 642 15.84 -16.02 0.99
C LYS A 642 15.70 -17.45 1.56
N ILE A 643 15.33 -17.54 2.83
CA ILE A 643 14.81 -18.75 3.49
C ILE A 643 13.36 -18.50 3.86
N ILE A 644 12.45 -19.31 3.35
CA ILE A 644 11.00 -19.12 3.46
C ILE A 644 10.39 -20.26 4.25
N PHE A 645 9.52 -19.93 5.20
CA PHE A 645 8.86 -20.87 6.10
C PHE A 645 7.35 -20.87 5.88
N TYR A 646 6.77 -22.05 5.67
CA TYR A 646 5.34 -22.27 5.47
C TYR A 646 4.77 -23.16 6.60
N ASN A 647 3.48 -23.03 6.91
CA ASN A 647 2.83 -23.90 7.90
C ASN A 647 2.63 -25.32 7.33
N SER A 648 2.36 -25.44 6.03
CA SER A 648 2.24 -26.72 5.33
C SER A 648 2.95 -26.71 3.97
N GLU A 649 3.19 -27.89 3.39
CA GLU A 649 3.70 -28.02 2.02
C GLU A 649 2.68 -27.53 0.98
N ASN A 650 1.38 -27.64 1.27
CA ASN A 650 0.31 -27.15 0.40
C ASN A 650 0.20 -25.61 0.40
N ASP A 651 0.56 -24.98 1.52
CA ASP A 651 0.56 -23.52 1.68
C ASP A 651 1.58 -22.86 0.74
N LYS A 652 2.60 -23.59 0.31
CA LYS A 652 3.61 -23.14 -0.66
C LYS A 652 2.98 -22.58 -1.94
N GLN A 653 1.83 -23.10 -2.36
CA GLN A 653 1.12 -22.68 -3.58
C GLN A 653 -0.08 -21.77 -3.32
N ASN A 654 -0.66 -21.83 -2.10
CA ASN A 654 -2.00 -21.31 -1.82
C ASN A 654 -2.06 -20.30 -0.66
N SER A 655 -0.94 -19.99 0.03
CA SER A 655 -0.94 -19.06 1.16
C SER A 655 0.35 -18.27 1.32
N ASP A 656 0.25 -17.10 1.94
CA ASP A 656 1.41 -16.28 2.30
C ASP A 656 2.31 -17.03 3.28
N PRO A 657 3.64 -16.98 3.08
CA PRO A 657 4.60 -17.58 4.00
C PRO A 657 4.48 -16.99 5.41
N VAL A 658 4.95 -17.72 6.40
CA VAL A 658 4.84 -17.38 7.82
C VAL A 658 6.03 -16.52 8.28
N LEU A 659 7.22 -16.85 7.77
CA LEU A 659 8.48 -16.18 8.06
C LEU A 659 9.35 -16.22 6.80
N ILE A 660 10.01 -15.10 6.49
CA ILE A 660 11.03 -15.00 5.45
C ILE A 660 12.29 -14.42 6.09
N LEU A 661 13.42 -15.06 5.88
CA LEU A 661 14.75 -14.57 6.26
C LEU A 661 15.56 -14.25 5.01
N ASP A 662 16.18 -13.07 4.98
CA ASP A 662 17.10 -12.69 3.91
C ASP A 662 18.48 -13.35 4.08
N LEU A 663 18.93 -14.09 3.06
CA LEU A 663 20.26 -14.71 3.07
C LEU A 663 21.35 -13.65 3.17
N THR A 664 21.21 -12.50 2.51
CA THR A 664 22.19 -11.40 2.58
C THR A 664 22.31 -10.79 3.98
N LYS A 665 21.35 -11.08 4.86
CA LYS A 665 21.32 -10.62 6.26
C LYS A 665 21.59 -11.75 7.25
N LEU A 666 21.87 -12.97 6.78
CA LEU A 666 22.30 -14.10 7.61
C LEU A 666 23.81 -14.04 7.87
N PHE A 667 24.17 -14.08 9.16
CA PHE A 667 25.55 -14.00 9.62
C PHE A 667 26.22 -15.38 9.62
N HIS A 668 25.57 -16.39 10.20
CA HIS A 668 26.06 -17.77 10.20
C HIS A 668 24.98 -18.80 10.60
N VAL A 669 25.29 -20.07 10.34
CA VAL A 669 24.56 -21.24 10.82
C VAL A 669 25.52 -22.16 11.57
N ARG A 670 25.10 -22.74 12.71
CA ARG A 670 25.91 -23.73 13.46
C ARG A 670 25.05 -24.73 14.22
N SER A 671 25.60 -25.92 14.50
CA SER A 671 25.04 -26.85 15.48
C SER A 671 25.05 -26.22 16.88
N VAL A 672 24.04 -26.51 17.69
CA VAL A 672 24.00 -26.04 19.07
C VAL A 672 24.72 -26.99 20.03
N THR A 673 25.18 -26.45 21.14
CA THR A 673 25.75 -27.19 22.27
C THR A 673 24.81 -27.16 23.48
N GLN A 674 25.09 -27.95 24.51
CA GLN A 674 24.32 -27.93 25.76
C GLN A 674 24.23 -26.53 26.40
N GLY A 675 25.23 -25.67 26.18
CA GLY A 675 25.24 -24.29 26.68
C GLY A 675 24.26 -23.36 25.93
N ASP A 676 23.97 -23.66 24.66
CA ASP A 676 23.06 -22.86 23.82
C ASP A 676 21.58 -23.18 24.11
N VAL A 677 21.28 -24.40 24.57
CA VAL A 677 19.91 -24.90 24.81
C VAL A 677 19.75 -25.55 26.19
N ILE A 678 19.83 -24.73 27.25
CA ILE A 678 19.78 -25.17 28.66
C ILE A 678 18.49 -25.90 29.10
N ARG A 679 17.42 -25.89 28.31
CA ARG A 679 16.11 -26.50 28.64
C ARG A 679 15.62 -27.54 27.63
N ALA A 680 16.41 -27.84 26.59
CA ALA A 680 16.07 -28.88 25.61
C ALA A 680 16.38 -30.28 26.16
N GLU A 681 15.67 -31.31 25.68
CA GLU A 681 15.95 -32.70 26.05
C GLU A 681 17.26 -33.17 25.42
N ALA A 682 18.05 -33.95 26.16
CA ALA A 682 19.39 -34.39 25.72
C ALA A 682 19.38 -35.11 24.36
N LYS A 683 18.30 -35.83 24.03
CA LYS A 683 18.10 -36.52 22.75
C LYS A 683 17.89 -35.57 21.55
N ASP A 684 17.39 -34.36 21.80
CA ASP A 684 17.04 -33.40 20.75
C ASP A 684 18.20 -32.44 20.46
N ILE A 685 19.07 -32.18 21.43
CA ILE A 685 20.26 -31.31 21.29
C ILE A 685 21.09 -31.61 20.02
N PRO A 686 21.47 -32.86 19.71
CA PRO A 686 22.27 -33.14 18.50
C PRO A 686 21.51 -32.90 17.18
N ARG A 687 20.19 -32.68 17.24
CA ARG A 687 19.33 -32.41 16.08
C ARG A 687 18.99 -30.93 15.93
N ILE A 688 19.41 -30.08 16.87
CA ILE A 688 19.12 -28.65 16.86
C ILE A 688 20.29 -27.88 16.23
N PHE A 689 19.96 -26.85 15.45
CA PHE A 689 20.93 -25.89 14.93
C PHE A 689 20.39 -24.46 15.05
N GLN A 690 21.30 -23.49 15.04
CA GLN A 690 21.03 -22.07 15.23
C GLN A 690 21.35 -21.30 13.95
N LEU A 691 20.45 -20.41 13.57
CA LEU A 691 20.69 -19.34 12.60
C LEU A 691 20.87 -18.02 13.34
N LEU A 692 21.89 -17.25 12.97
CA LEU A 692 22.09 -15.88 13.44
C LEU A 692 21.96 -14.92 12.26
N TYR A 693 21.08 -13.92 12.35
CA TYR A 693 20.77 -12.99 11.25
C TYR A 693 20.43 -11.58 11.76
N ALA A 694 20.52 -10.57 10.91
CA ALA A 694 20.12 -9.20 11.25
C ALA A 694 18.59 -9.09 11.30
N GLY A 695 18.05 -8.46 12.35
CA GLY A 695 16.61 -8.41 12.61
C GLY A 695 15.79 -7.66 11.56
N GLU A 696 16.43 -6.79 10.77
CA GLU A 696 15.86 -6.13 9.58
C GLU A 696 15.59 -7.10 8.42
N GLY A 697 16.29 -8.24 8.37
CA GLY A 697 16.15 -9.26 7.33
C GLY A 697 15.03 -10.25 7.59
N GLU A 698 14.18 -9.98 8.59
CA GLU A 698 13.08 -10.84 9.03
C GLU A 698 11.73 -10.24 8.62
N SER A 699 10.97 -10.96 7.80
CA SER A 699 9.57 -10.62 7.48
C SER A 699 8.65 -11.70 8.05
N ARG A 700 7.66 -11.32 8.88
CA ARG A 700 6.68 -12.24 9.48
C ARG A 700 5.27 -11.92 9.01
N LYS A 701 4.45 -12.96 8.87
CA LYS A 701 3.04 -12.83 8.51
C LYS A 701 2.29 -11.99 9.55
N PRO A 702 1.53 -10.95 9.14
CA PRO A 702 0.71 -10.15 10.06
C PRO A 702 -0.26 -11.05 10.84
N GLY A 703 -0.18 -11.04 12.17
CA GLY A 703 -1.07 -11.79 13.07
C GLY A 703 -0.48 -13.05 13.74
N ASP A 704 0.63 -13.61 13.26
CA ASP A 704 1.21 -14.87 13.77
C ASP A 704 2.39 -14.66 14.75
N THR A 705 2.52 -13.44 15.28
CA THR A 705 3.49 -13.12 16.33
C THR A 705 2.94 -13.62 17.67
N PRO A 706 3.60 -14.55 18.38
CA PRO A 706 3.30 -14.82 19.79
C PRO A 706 3.83 -13.65 20.63
N GLY A 707 3.24 -12.47 20.48
CA GLY A 707 3.63 -11.21 21.10
C GLY A 707 5.07 -10.78 20.76
N PRO A 708 5.28 -9.67 20.06
CA PRO A 708 6.42 -8.86 20.42
C PRO A 708 6.26 -8.55 21.92
N LEU A 709 7.30 -8.80 22.73
CA LEU A 709 7.56 -7.90 23.86
C LEU A 709 7.32 -6.50 23.32
N ALA A 710 6.32 -5.82 23.88
CA ALA A 710 5.84 -4.54 23.38
C ALA A 710 7.03 -3.68 22.94
N LEU A 711 7.21 -3.55 21.62
CA LEU A 711 7.72 -2.31 21.08
C LEU A 711 6.74 -1.28 21.61
N HIS A 712 7.22 -0.52 22.59
CA HIS A 712 6.43 0.50 23.27
C HIS A 712 6.13 1.58 22.22
N GLU A 713 5.05 1.37 21.45
CA GLU A 713 4.24 2.49 20.99
C GLU A 713 3.85 3.32 22.20
N GLY A 714 3.88 4.63 22.00
CA GLY A 714 3.80 5.65 23.03
C GLY A 714 2.72 5.37 24.05
N ALA A 715 3.16 4.98 25.24
CA ALA A 715 2.40 5.30 26.43
C ALA A 715 2.43 6.82 26.57
N GLY A 716 1.26 7.41 26.77
CA GLY A 716 1.14 8.75 27.34
C GLY A 716 1.98 8.92 28.61
N PRO A 717 2.10 10.15 29.11
CA PRO A 717 3.11 10.53 30.07
C PRO A 717 2.76 9.97 31.45
N ASP A 718 3.16 8.73 31.77
CA ASP A 718 3.22 8.21 33.15
C ASP A 718 3.83 6.80 33.23
N LYS A 719 5.16 6.71 33.12
CA LYS A 719 5.98 5.69 33.81
C LYS A 719 7.31 6.32 34.22
N ALA A 720 7.32 6.92 35.40
CA ALA A 720 8.48 7.56 36.01
C ALA A 720 9.65 6.56 36.16
N GLY A 721 10.78 6.81 35.48
CA GLY A 721 12.07 6.20 35.87
C GLY A 721 13.14 5.97 34.81
N THR A 722 12.84 6.06 33.50
CA THR A 722 13.85 5.86 32.43
C THR A 722 14.10 7.17 31.69
N LEU A 723 15.37 7.58 31.56
CA LEU A 723 15.74 8.86 30.97
C LEU A 723 16.63 8.65 29.73
N VAL A 724 16.22 9.20 28.58
CA VAL A 724 16.96 9.05 27.32
C VAL A 724 17.70 10.36 27.00
N HIS A 725 19.02 10.28 26.77
CA HIS A 725 19.84 11.46 26.45
C HIS A 725 21.07 11.12 25.59
N LYS A 726 21.27 11.83 24.47
CA LYS A 726 22.42 11.66 23.54
C LYS A 726 22.72 10.18 23.19
N GLY A 727 21.67 9.38 22.95
CA GLY A 727 21.76 7.96 22.59
C GLY A 727 21.90 6.97 23.77
N HIS A 728 22.02 7.47 25.00
CA HIS A 728 22.00 6.65 26.22
C HIS A 728 20.58 6.42 26.73
N GLU A 729 20.36 5.26 27.36
CA GLU A 729 19.12 4.92 28.07
C GLU A 729 19.46 4.71 29.55
N PHE A 730 19.26 5.76 30.35
CA PHE A 730 19.66 5.79 31.75
C PHE A 730 18.55 5.26 32.67
N LEU A 731 18.95 4.40 33.60
CA LEU A 731 18.13 3.95 34.72
C LEU A 731 18.65 4.56 36.02
N ALA A 732 17.73 4.98 36.90
CA ALA A 732 18.07 5.34 38.26
C ALA A 732 18.52 4.11 39.06
N ILE A 733 19.76 4.11 39.54
CA ILE A 733 20.36 3.04 40.33
C ILE A 733 21.07 3.65 41.55
N SER A 734 21.08 2.92 42.66
CA SER A 734 21.76 3.29 43.90
C SER A 734 22.95 2.34 44.12
N PHE A 735 24.16 2.87 44.22
CA PHE A 735 25.37 2.05 44.39
C PHE A 735 25.79 1.99 45.87
N HIS A 736 25.72 0.84 46.52
CA HIS A 736 26.18 0.67 47.91
C HIS A 736 27.64 0.18 48.03
N MET A 737 28.33 0.02 46.89
CA MET A 737 29.71 -0.47 46.77
C MET A 737 30.57 0.53 45.96
N PRO A 738 31.90 0.58 46.17
CA PRO A 738 32.79 1.54 45.53
C PRO A 738 32.59 1.70 44.02
N THR A 739 32.02 2.83 43.62
CA THR A 739 31.65 3.16 42.23
C THR A 739 31.81 4.67 41.99
N ASN A 740 32.52 5.09 40.94
CA ASN A 740 32.75 6.53 40.66
C ASN A 740 31.97 6.99 39.42
N CYS A 741 31.64 8.28 39.39
CA CYS A 741 30.98 8.93 38.25
C CYS A 741 31.96 9.10 37.11
N GLU A 742 31.58 8.68 35.91
CA GLU A 742 32.47 8.73 34.75
C GLU A 742 32.61 10.14 34.14
N VAL A 743 31.76 11.10 34.54
CA VAL A 743 31.83 12.51 34.09
C VAL A 743 32.69 13.36 35.03
N CYS A 744 32.42 13.33 36.34
CA CYS A 744 33.12 14.18 37.31
C CYS A 744 34.10 13.42 38.23
N GLN A 745 34.23 12.10 38.08
CA GLN A 745 35.10 11.21 38.87
C GLN A 745 34.81 11.16 40.38
N ARG A 746 33.78 11.88 40.87
CA ARG A 746 33.31 11.82 42.26
C ARG A 746 32.57 10.50 42.53
N HIS A 747 32.58 10.05 43.78
CA HIS A 747 31.93 8.82 44.20
C HIS A 747 30.40 8.84 43.95
N LEU A 748 29.87 7.76 43.37
CA LEU A 748 28.43 7.49 43.18
C LEU A 748 27.85 6.58 44.27
N TRP A 749 28.65 6.24 45.28
CA TRP A 749 28.31 5.22 46.24
C TRP A 749 28.37 5.71 47.68
N HIS A 750 27.56 5.09 48.54
CA HIS A 750 27.62 5.24 49.99
C HIS A 750 26.89 4.04 50.63
N MET A 751 27.37 3.55 51.78
CA MET A 751 26.82 2.31 52.37
C MET A 751 25.36 2.44 52.83
N PHE A 752 24.95 3.58 53.40
CA PHE A 752 23.58 3.79 53.88
C PHE A 752 22.67 4.66 53.00
N LYS A 753 23.19 5.74 52.39
CA LYS A 753 22.43 6.64 51.51
C LYS A 753 23.27 7.04 50.29
N PRO A 754 23.32 6.20 49.25
CA PRO A 754 24.06 6.52 48.03
C PRO A 754 23.50 7.75 47.32
N PRO A 755 24.37 8.60 46.74
CA PRO A 755 23.94 9.73 45.92
C PRO A 755 23.06 9.27 44.74
N PRO A 756 22.10 10.09 44.27
CA PRO A 756 21.29 9.77 43.09
C PRO A 756 22.18 9.54 41.85
N ALA A 757 22.18 8.30 41.35
CA ALA A 757 22.99 7.89 40.23
C ALA A 757 22.13 7.31 39.10
N LEU A 758 22.67 7.40 37.90
CA LEU A 758 22.11 6.89 36.67
C LEU A 758 23.12 5.95 36.03
N GLU A 759 22.66 4.78 35.60
CA GLU A 759 23.46 3.84 34.81
C GLU A 759 22.81 3.67 33.44
N CYS A 760 23.59 3.85 32.38
CA CYS A 760 23.13 3.55 31.04
C CYS A 760 22.98 2.04 30.88
N ARG A 761 21.79 1.55 30.49
CA ARG A 761 21.57 0.14 30.19
C ARG A 761 22.47 -0.41 29.08
N ARG A 762 22.90 0.47 28.18
CA ARG A 762 23.60 0.11 26.94
C ARG A 762 25.10 0.02 27.17
N CYS A 763 25.72 1.16 27.49
CA CYS A 763 27.17 1.25 27.67
C CYS A 763 27.63 1.09 29.12
N ARG A 764 26.71 0.90 30.07
CA ARG A 764 26.99 0.81 31.50
C ARG A 764 27.66 2.06 32.08
N LEU A 765 27.64 3.18 31.34
CA LEU A 765 28.12 4.49 31.78
C LEU A 765 27.38 4.92 33.04
N LYS A 766 28.13 5.22 34.11
CA LYS A 766 27.56 5.61 35.41
C LYS A 766 27.81 7.09 35.69
N ILE A 767 26.74 7.83 35.94
CA ILE A 767 26.81 9.27 36.19
C ILE A 767 25.88 9.69 37.34
N HIS A 768 26.13 10.84 37.96
CA HIS A 768 25.17 11.44 38.88
C HIS A 768 23.95 11.95 38.11
N ARG A 769 22.77 11.88 38.73
CA ARG A 769 21.53 12.40 38.15
C ARG A 769 21.62 13.92 37.84
N ASP A 770 22.32 14.66 38.68
CA ASP A 770 22.53 16.11 38.56
C ASP A 770 23.16 16.54 37.22
N HIS A 771 24.02 15.72 36.62
CA HIS A 771 24.68 16.04 35.34
C HIS A 771 23.68 16.14 34.18
N LEU A 772 22.55 15.43 34.27
CA LEU A 772 21.48 15.50 33.28
C LEU A 772 20.48 16.62 33.58
N GLU A 773 20.16 16.86 34.86
CA GLU A 773 19.16 17.87 35.26
C GLU A 773 19.66 19.31 35.09
N ARG A 774 20.97 19.55 35.24
CA ARG A 774 21.57 20.89 35.05
C ARG A 774 21.89 21.24 33.60
N LYS A 775 21.59 20.36 32.63
CA LYS A 775 21.95 20.48 31.20
C LYS A 775 23.44 20.79 30.99
N GLU A 776 24.32 20.18 31.78
CA GLU A 776 25.75 20.28 31.54
C GLU A 776 26.09 19.44 30.29
N ASP A 777 26.63 20.06 29.24
CA ASP A 777 26.87 19.42 27.94
C ASP A 777 28.02 18.37 27.95
N LEU A 778 28.46 17.97 29.14
CA LEU A 778 29.65 17.14 29.42
C LEU A 778 29.41 15.63 29.25
N VAL A 779 28.16 15.18 29.08
CA VAL A 779 27.86 13.77 28.80
C VAL A 779 28.14 13.47 27.32
N ALA A 780 29.22 12.73 27.06
CA ALA A 780 29.55 12.28 25.72
C ALA A 780 28.44 11.37 25.15
N PRO A 781 28.18 11.42 23.83
CA PRO A 781 27.27 10.48 23.17
C PRO A 781 27.62 9.03 23.50
N CYS A 782 26.60 8.17 23.52
CA CYS A 782 26.82 6.76 23.87
C CYS A 782 27.83 6.12 22.93
N LYS A 783 29.00 5.74 23.46
CA LYS A 783 30.03 4.98 22.72
C LYS A 783 29.51 3.63 22.25
N ILE A 784 28.48 3.12 22.92
CA ILE A 784 27.65 2.02 22.44
C ILE A 784 26.45 2.65 21.72
N SER A 785 26.69 3.33 20.60
CA SER A 785 25.72 3.34 19.51
C SER A 785 25.88 1.99 18.82
N TYR A 786 25.39 0.94 19.48
CA TYR A 786 25.24 -0.35 18.83
C TYR A 786 24.07 -0.20 17.87
N ASP A 787 24.35 0.35 16.68
CA ASP A 787 23.46 0.19 15.55
C ASP A 787 24.12 -0.77 14.55
N LEU A 788 24.31 -2.01 15.03
CA LEU A 788 24.18 -3.21 14.22
C LEU A 788 22.76 -3.72 14.48
N ASN A 789 21.83 -3.37 13.59
CA ASN A 789 20.62 -4.11 13.23
C ASN A 789 20.39 -5.41 14.04
N THR A 790 19.75 -5.27 15.20
CA THR A 790 19.20 -6.34 16.07
C THR A 790 19.51 -7.77 15.62
N ALA A 791 20.73 -8.28 15.87
CA ALA A 791 21.05 -9.66 15.53
C ALA A 791 20.11 -10.62 16.30
N LYS A 792 19.27 -11.35 15.57
CA LYS A 792 18.31 -12.32 16.08
C LYS A 792 18.87 -13.73 15.90
N GLU A 793 18.50 -14.60 16.83
CA GLU A 793 18.76 -16.04 16.75
C GLU A 793 17.48 -16.81 16.48
N LEU A 794 17.55 -17.85 15.65
CA LEU A 794 16.46 -18.80 15.43
C LEU A 794 16.99 -20.22 15.60
N LEU A 795 16.37 -20.96 16.53
CA LEU A 795 16.65 -22.37 16.75
C LEU A 795 15.75 -23.22 15.86
N LEU A 796 16.34 -24.22 15.21
CA LEU A 796 15.67 -25.13 14.29
C LEU A 796 15.98 -26.57 14.70
N LEU A 797 14.96 -27.39 14.87
CA LEU A 797 15.07 -28.82 15.15
C LEU A 797 14.82 -29.62 13.87
N ALA A 798 15.81 -30.43 13.48
CA ALA A 798 15.72 -31.33 12.33
C ALA A 798 15.12 -32.71 12.72
N PRO A 799 14.57 -33.47 11.76
CA PRO A 799 14.00 -34.81 12.01
C PRO A 799 15.04 -35.83 12.52
N THR A 800 16.27 -35.78 12.02
CA THR A 800 17.38 -36.67 12.43
C THR A 800 18.68 -35.89 12.58
N VAL A 801 19.71 -36.52 13.16
CA VAL A 801 21.04 -35.91 13.31
C VAL A 801 21.71 -35.76 11.94
N GLU A 802 21.56 -36.73 11.04
CA GLU A 802 22.10 -36.60 9.68
C GLU A 802 21.42 -35.45 8.93
N SER A 803 20.10 -35.29 9.11
CA SER A 803 19.36 -34.18 8.52
C SER A 803 19.87 -32.83 9.05
N GLN A 804 20.11 -32.71 10.35
CA GLN A 804 20.71 -31.51 10.95
C GLN A 804 22.07 -31.19 10.32
N GLN A 805 22.95 -32.19 10.17
CA GLN A 805 24.27 -32.00 9.57
C GLN A 805 24.18 -31.56 8.10
N ASN A 806 23.26 -32.15 7.33
CA ASN A 806 23.01 -31.76 5.94
C ASN A 806 22.50 -30.31 5.83
N TRP A 807 21.53 -29.93 6.67
CA TRP A 807 21.00 -28.55 6.73
C TRP A 807 22.09 -27.54 7.07
N VAL A 808 22.90 -27.79 8.12
CA VAL A 808 23.99 -26.90 8.52
C VAL A 808 25.05 -26.80 7.41
N SER A 809 25.45 -27.91 6.80
CA SER A 809 26.46 -27.94 5.74
C SER A 809 26.02 -27.16 4.51
N ARG A 810 24.81 -27.43 3.99
CA ARG A 810 24.28 -26.77 2.78
C ARG A 810 23.94 -25.30 3.02
N LEU A 811 23.35 -24.95 4.17
CA LEU A 811 23.11 -23.55 4.53
C LEU A 811 24.42 -22.78 4.73
N SER A 812 25.44 -23.39 5.34
CA SER A 812 26.75 -22.76 5.53
C SER A 812 27.38 -22.41 4.18
N LYS A 813 27.36 -23.35 3.21
CA LYS A 813 27.82 -23.08 1.83
C LYS A 813 27.01 -21.96 1.16
N LYS A 814 25.67 -21.95 1.28
CA LYS A 814 24.83 -20.87 0.73
C LYS A 814 25.08 -19.51 1.38
N ILE A 815 25.27 -19.46 2.69
CA ILE A 815 25.61 -18.22 3.43
C ILE A 815 27.02 -17.75 3.08
N GLN A 816 27.97 -18.65 2.80
CA GLN A 816 29.29 -18.26 2.30
C GLN A 816 29.24 -17.67 0.88
N LYS A 817 28.36 -18.16 0.01
CA LYS A 817 28.18 -17.65 -1.36
C LYS A 817 27.39 -16.33 -1.42
N SER A 818 26.30 -16.22 -0.66
CA SER A 818 25.31 -15.13 -0.79
C SER A 818 24.96 -14.43 0.53
N GLY A 819 25.68 -14.74 1.61
CA GLY A 819 25.38 -14.21 2.95
C GLY A 819 25.99 -12.84 3.24
N TYR A 820 25.79 -12.36 4.47
CA TYR A 820 26.19 -11.01 4.89
C TYR A 820 27.67 -10.69 4.63
N LYS A 821 28.56 -11.66 4.86
CA LYS A 821 30.01 -11.50 4.62
C LYS A 821 30.39 -11.49 3.14
N ALA A 822 29.67 -12.23 2.29
CA ALA A 822 29.94 -12.28 0.85
C ALA A 822 29.53 -10.98 0.16
N ASN A 823 28.40 -10.41 0.55
CA ASN A 823 27.86 -9.20 -0.07
C ASN A 823 28.64 -7.93 0.34
N ASN A 824 29.17 -7.88 1.57
CA ASN A 824 30.02 -6.76 2.04
C ASN A 824 31.48 -6.84 1.57
N ALA A 825 31.91 -7.95 0.95
CA ALA A 825 33.28 -8.09 0.43
C ALA A 825 33.49 -7.42 -0.94
N GLY A 826 32.42 -6.98 -1.63
CA GLY A 826 32.47 -6.33 -2.94
C GLY A 826 32.40 -4.80 -2.94
N GLY A 827 32.30 -4.15 -1.78
CA GLY A 827 32.35 -2.68 -1.64
C GLY A 827 33.78 -2.14 -1.52
N PRO A 828 34.06 -0.88 -1.88
CA PRO A 828 35.42 -0.33 -1.93
C PRO A 828 36.12 -0.15 -0.57
N ASP A 829 35.46 -0.46 0.55
CA ASP A 829 36.04 -0.39 1.90
C ASP A 829 36.02 -1.76 2.60
N GLY A 830 36.83 -2.70 2.10
CA GLY A 830 37.06 -4.01 2.70
C GLY A 830 38.32 -4.03 3.57
N ALA A 831 38.26 -3.51 4.81
CA ALA A 831 39.32 -3.73 5.78
C ALA A 831 39.38 -5.21 6.18
N LYS A 832 40.43 -5.91 5.71
CA LYS A 832 40.75 -7.29 6.07
C LYS A 832 40.94 -7.42 7.59
N VAL A 833 40.02 -8.09 8.27
CA VAL A 833 40.29 -8.66 9.60
C VAL A 833 40.62 -10.14 9.41
N SER A 834 41.91 -10.45 9.51
CA SER A 834 42.46 -11.80 9.55
C SER A 834 42.18 -12.44 10.92
N PRO A 835 41.90 -13.75 11.02
CA PRO A 835 41.68 -14.42 12.30
C PRO A 835 43.03 -14.75 12.95
N ARG A 836 43.23 -14.29 14.18
CA ARG A 836 44.12 -14.96 15.14
C ARG A 836 43.27 -15.60 16.23
N MET A 837 43.73 -16.80 16.62
CA MET A 837 43.13 -17.75 17.56
C MET A 837 42.51 -17.14 18.81
#